data_AF-A0A8H6PF84-F1
#
_entry.id   AF-A0A8H6PF84-F1
#
_cell.length_a   1.000
_cell.length_b   1.000
_cell.length_c   1.000
_cell.angle_alpha   90.00
_cell.angle_beta   90.00
_cell.angle_gamma   90.00
#
_symmetry.space_group_name_H-M   'P 1'
#
loop_
_entity.id
_entity.type
_entity.pdbx_description
1 polymer ?
#
loop_
_entity_poly.entity_id
_entity_poly.type
_entity_poly.pdbx_seq_one_letter_code
_entity_poly.pdbx_strand_id
1 'polypeptide(L)'
;MAAVNGTVATNQTTSPSPLRVLVVGGGIGGLTAAIALRRQGHVVQIFEQSRLAVETGAALHLAPNANGILKRLAIDAQQFGANLMERLVEYTSLGHIERAIDLTEQNKRWQHQWLLAHRIDLHNQLKRAAMSADADREAIPFRTASRVVQVDPATATITLEDGTRFQGDLVVGADGVHSITRSAIPGGNVKASCSGKSAFRFLVSKQAALHDPETAALVERPGELSIWYGADRRIVLYPTSHNTVLNFVLIHPEEESAEEADESWGQSGNLQKMLKIFSSFDPAVLKLLSMADPQSVRVWKLLDMEEIPRWYEERLALLGDAAHPFLPHQGQGAGVAIEDAASLAVVLPLGTTVEEIPERLQLYDEIRHERASRIQQYSRLAGRDRVDGQETADMYGFTNYNFGHDEWDNSTQRLREWTWKRIPNPYWRMPLAFGPMPGPRQNHLGVPRDGTQSTFTTASIKFKTSRTVLQNLFPPGRRGWRFSAPDTVAYATFSQTTLNKMEWLGGSGYSHIGLYVHGVEYVQKDGTVIQGSYLPILFESLTDPIVSGREELGAPKLYTSVDIYRRAKSYRIRTGWQGSLWGHFLLEDLVEVEPASTPGGFSGEADDGILVYKYLPQTGRLNNNKAAEEYAAFDPFSEAVPTPNPRKVWTSSKASFQIDPLDWEQLPTLHHVISRLAELPVYEVLSWAGSVSIVGPSGYADLPGDVKDNAMMADYTTDNGGPMPLSYNITGPYHYVDKAAELDHKTLTVNANDTSVLVATHGATVNLSRVEVIKEGYCTWLNQASFFGVNAAINIANSSTAYIENSNITVHNGAANAFAYGNWDNRNATIYASNVRHYSGGNRCSSFSGDSPAGYLYVSDSVAHTAGIGSAIFYALGEIYGTDVVGLAKKAPMLFSDGAQKAVLKNVDLTAGLLAGTVMFSSSQRLG
;
A
#
# COMPACT_ATOMS: atom_id res chain seq x y z
N MET A 1 29.46 -26.67 16.03
CA MET A 1 30.20 -25.44 16.44
C MET A 1 30.85 -24.89 15.18
N ALA A 2 30.58 -23.70 14.64
CA ALA A 2 30.00 -22.48 15.18
C ALA A 2 28.62 -22.19 14.59
N ALA A 3 27.68 -21.81 15.47
CA ALA A 3 26.36 -21.32 15.10
C ALA A 3 26.49 -19.86 14.63
N VAL A 4 26.01 -19.58 13.43
CA VAL A 4 25.77 -18.22 12.97
C VAL A 4 24.48 -17.77 13.67
N ASN A 5 24.65 -17.05 14.79
CA ASN A 5 23.55 -16.38 15.47
C ASN A 5 23.01 -15.25 14.60
N GLY A 6 22.06 -15.57 13.73
CA GLY A 6 21.18 -14.60 13.08
C GLY A 6 20.14 -14.10 14.09
N THR A 7 20.56 -13.27 15.04
CA THR A 7 19.62 -12.42 15.78
C THR A 7 19.08 -11.40 14.80
N VAL A 8 17.88 -11.65 14.26
CA VAL A 8 17.00 -10.59 13.80
C VAL A 8 16.77 -9.71 15.02
N ALA A 9 17.44 -8.56 15.06
CA ALA A 9 17.25 -7.57 16.09
C ALA A 9 15.76 -7.25 16.12
N THR A 10 15.11 -7.59 17.23
CA THR A 10 13.87 -6.93 17.64
C THR A 10 14.23 -5.46 17.79
N ASN A 11 14.01 -4.67 16.73
CA ASN A 11 14.24 -3.24 16.76
C ASN A 11 13.40 -2.66 17.90
N GLN A 12 14.06 -2.41 19.03
CA GLN A 12 13.73 -1.28 19.87
C GLN A 12 13.60 -0.09 18.92
N THR A 13 12.48 0.61 19.01
CA THR A 13 12.09 1.75 18.19
C THR A 13 13.09 2.90 18.35
N THR A 14 14.29 2.79 17.77
CA THR A 14 15.15 3.93 17.49
C THR A 14 14.45 4.72 16.40
N SER A 15 14.05 5.95 16.70
CA SER A 15 13.49 6.86 15.71
C SER A 15 14.42 6.93 14.48
N PRO A 16 13.88 6.96 13.25
CA PRO A 16 14.69 7.02 12.04
C PRO A 16 15.71 8.16 12.11
N SER A 17 17.00 7.87 12.03
CA SER A 17 18.06 8.88 12.11
C SER A 17 18.43 9.41 10.73
N PRO A 18 18.66 10.73 10.58
CA PRO A 18 19.12 11.30 9.32
C PRO A 18 20.61 11.04 9.09
N LEU A 19 21.00 10.79 7.83
CA LEU A 19 22.40 10.78 7.41
C LEU A 19 22.94 12.22 7.30
N ARG A 20 24.23 12.41 7.56
CA ARG A 20 24.97 13.65 7.27
C ARG A 20 25.62 13.53 5.89
N VAL A 21 25.13 14.30 4.92
CA VAL A 21 25.58 14.25 3.53
C VAL A 21 26.43 15.48 3.19
N LEU A 22 27.62 15.24 2.63
CA LEU A 22 28.49 16.28 2.09
C LEU A 22 28.40 16.28 0.56
N VAL A 23 27.87 17.35 -0.03
CA VAL A 23 27.77 17.52 -1.49
C VAL A 23 28.93 18.39 -1.97
N VAL A 24 29.77 17.84 -2.84
CA VAL A 24 30.92 18.54 -3.43
C VAL A 24 30.51 19.03 -4.82
N GLY A 25 30.32 20.34 -4.98
CA GLY A 25 29.88 20.99 -6.21
C GLY A 25 28.48 21.59 -6.08
N GLY A 26 28.38 22.90 -6.32
CA GLY A 26 27.14 23.68 -6.29
C GLY A 26 26.49 23.86 -7.66
N GLY A 27 26.70 22.93 -8.59
CA GLY A 27 26.06 22.93 -9.92
C GLY A 27 24.61 22.42 -9.89
N ILE A 28 23.97 22.30 -11.07
CA ILE A 28 22.57 21.84 -11.18
C ILE A 28 22.37 20.48 -10.51
N GLY A 29 23.22 19.49 -10.81
CA GLY A 29 23.14 18.15 -10.20
C GLY A 29 23.32 18.19 -8.68
N GLY A 30 24.37 18.85 -8.19
CA GLY A 30 24.66 18.93 -6.75
C GLY A 30 23.58 19.65 -5.96
N LEU A 31 23.07 20.79 -6.45
CA LEU A 31 21.94 21.49 -5.82
C LEU A 31 20.67 20.62 -5.82
N THR A 32 20.39 19.94 -6.93
CA THR A 32 19.22 19.04 -7.03
C THR A 32 19.34 17.88 -6.03
N ALA A 33 20.51 17.24 -5.94
CA ALA A 33 20.76 16.16 -4.98
C ALA A 33 20.63 16.64 -3.54
N ALA A 34 21.15 17.83 -3.23
CA ALA A 34 21.03 18.40 -1.90
C ALA A 34 19.58 18.65 -1.50
N ILE A 35 18.76 19.20 -2.42
CA ILE A 35 17.33 19.42 -2.19
C ILE A 35 16.60 18.08 -2.01
N ALA A 36 16.87 17.10 -2.88
CA ALA A 36 16.21 15.80 -2.85
C ALA A 36 16.53 15.01 -1.56
N LEU A 37 17.81 14.97 -1.15
CA LEU A 37 18.25 14.29 0.07
C LEU A 37 17.76 15.02 1.34
N ARG A 38 17.73 16.35 1.36
CA ARG A 38 17.07 17.10 2.45
C ARG A 38 15.58 16.77 2.53
N ARG A 39 14.91 16.61 1.39
CA ARG A 39 13.48 16.25 1.36
C ARG A 39 13.21 14.84 1.89
N GLN A 40 14.16 13.92 1.71
CA GLN A 40 14.18 12.60 2.36
C GLN A 40 14.52 12.66 3.85
N GLY A 41 14.74 13.85 4.42
CA GLY A 41 14.95 14.05 5.85
C GLY A 41 16.42 14.04 6.28
N HIS A 42 17.38 14.02 5.36
CA HIS A 42 18.81 14.03 5.70
C HIS A 42 19.35 15.43 6.00
N VAL A 43 20.47 15.47 6.72
CA VAL A 43 21.22 16.70 7.02
C VAL A 43 22.27 16.88 5.93
N VAL A 44 22.12 17.91 5.10
CA VAL A 44 22.99 18.11 3.93
C VAL A 44 23.84 19.37 4.09
N GLN A 45 25.07 19.36 3.56
CA GLN A 45 25.92 20.54 3.40
C GLN A 45 26.53 20.56 1.99
N ILE A 46 26.62 21.74 1.37
CA ILE A 46 27.15 21.91 0.01
C ILE A 46 28.46 22.71 0.07
N PHE A 47 29.46 22.25 -0.69
CA PHE A 47 30.78 22.88 -0.83
C PHE A 47 31.01 23.24 -2.29
N GLU A 48 31.25 24.52 -2.58
CA GLU A 48 31.46 25.06 -3.92
C GLU A 48 32.74 25.90 -3.96
N GLN A 49 33.60 25.64 -4.95
CA GLN A 49 34.88 26.32 -5.10
C GLN A 49 34.75 27.78 -5.55
N SER A 50 33.72 28.09 -6.34
CA SER A 50 33.46 29.44 -6.84
C SER A 50 32.84 30.33 -5.76
N ARG A 51 33.05 31.64 -5.89
CA ARG A 51 32.27 32.66 -5.15
C ARG A 51 30.88 32.87 -5.76
N LEU A 52 30.61 32.26 -6.92
CA LEU A 52 29.38 32.44 -7.71
C LEU A 52 29.11 33.92 -8.04
N ALA A 53 30.17 34.71 -8.23
CA ALA A 53 30.09 36.15 -8.45
C ALA A 53 29.66 36.52 -9.88
N VAL A 54 29.98 35.67 -10.86
CA VAL A 54 29.55 35.79 -12.26
C VAL A 54 29.30 34.37 -12.76
N GLU A 55 28.04 33.96 -12.87
CA GLU A 55 27.71 32.81 -13.72
C GLU A 55 27.55 33.29 -15.16
N THR A 56 28.34 32.76 -16.08
CA THR A 56 28.13 32.94 -17.53
C THR A 56 27.26 31.79 -18.03
N GLY A 57 26.04 32.07 -18.45
CA GLY A 57 25.01 31.07 -18.68
C GLY A 57 24.62 30.91 -20.13
N ALA A 58 24.87 29.72 -20.67
CA ALA A 58 24.16 29.21 -21.84
C ALA A 58 22.74 28.77 -21.44
N ALA A 59 21.90 28.45 -22.41
CA ALA A 59 20.62 27.81 -22.15
C ALA A 59 20.73 26.28 -22.09
N LEU A 60 19.67 25.62 -21.61
CA LEU A 60 19.56 24.16 -21.52
C LEU A 60 18.14 23.67 -21.80
N HIS A 61 18.02 22.37 -22.01
CA HIS A 61 16.75 21.69 -22.18
C HIS A 61 16.31 21.08 -20.86
N LEU A 62 15.06 21.31 -20.48
CA LEU A 62 14.35 20.55 -19.45
C LEU A 62 13.33 19.66 -20.13
N ALA A 63 13.82 18.53 -20.64
CA ALA A 63 12.98 17.49 -21.22
C ALA A 63 12.01 16.88 -20.18
N PRO A 64 10.95 16.18 -20.61
CA PRO A 64 9.91 15.65 -19.72
C PRO A 64 10.42 14.89 -18.49
N ASN A 65 11.43 14.04 -18.67
CA ASN A 65 12.08 13.26 -17.62
C ASN A 65 12.68 14.14 -16.52
N ALA A 66 13.41 15.21 -16.89
CA ALA A 66 14.03 16.13 -15.94
C ALA A 66 13.02 17.12 -15.34
N ASN A 67 12.08 17.62 -16.15
CA ASN A 67 11.05 18.54 -15.71
C ASN A 67 10.13 17.90 -14.65
N GLY A 68 9.82 16.60 -14.80
CA GLY A 68 9.03 15.85 -13.81
C GLY A 68 9.69 15.81 -12.44
N ILE A 69 10.99 15.51 -12.40
CA ILE A 69 11.76 15.53 -11.14
C ILE A 69 11.78 16.93 -10.52
N LEU A 70 12.03 17.99 -11.29
CA LEU A 70 12.00 19.35 -10.77
C LEU A 70 10.62 19.70 -10.18
N LYS A 71 9.53 19.37 -10.88
CA LYS A 71 8.17 19.56 -10.36
C LYS A 71 7.91 18.76 -9.09
N ARG A 72 8.42 17.53 -8.98
CA ARG A 72 8.37 16.73 -7.74
C ARG A 72 9.14 17.39 -6.60
N LEU A 73 10.22 18.09 -6.90
CA LEU A 73 10.98 18.93 -5.98
C LEU A 73 10.34 20.32 -5.75
N ALA A 74 9.09 20.53 -6.21
CA ALA A 74 8.35 21.79 -6.16
C ALA A 74 9.07 22.97 -6.83
N ILE A 75 9.85 22.68 -7.88
CA ILE A 75 10.53 23.67 -8.71
C ILE A 75 9.86 23.66 -10.08
N ASP A 76 9.11 24.71 -10.36
CA ASP A 76 8.44 24.87 -11.65
C ASP A 76 9.22 25.85 -12.53
N ALA A 77 9.84 25.33 -13.58
CA ALA A 77 10.72 26.11 -14.44
C ALA A 77 10.00 27.23 -15.20
N GLN A 78 8.70 27.08 -15.43
CA GLN A 78 7.91 28.10 -16.14
C GLN A 78 7.74 29.38 -15.31
N GLN A 79 7.79 29.27 -13.97
CA GLN A 79 7.62 30.42 -13.07
C GLN A 79 8.80 31.39 -13.10
N PHE A 80 9.97 30.95 -13.58
CA PHE A 80 11.16 31.79 -13.72
C PHE A 80 11.65 31.89 -15.17
N GLY A 81 10.77 31.66 -16.14
CA GLY A 81 11.01 32.03 -17.54
C GLY A 81 11.44 30.92 -18.48
N ALA A 82 11.34 29.65 -18.08
CA ALA A 82 11.46 28.56 -19.05
C ALA A 82 10.28 28.58 -20.04
N ASN A 83 10.57 28.43 -21.33
CA ASN A 83 9.56 28.44 -22.39
C ASN A 83 9.13 27.02 -22.73
N LEU A 84 7.85 26.84 -23.06
CA LEU A 84 7.40 25.61 -23.69
C LEU A 84 8.12 25.43 -25.04
N MET A 85 8.65 24.24 -25.30
CA MET A 85 9.16 23.89 -26.62
C MET A 85 8.00 23.48 -27.51
N GLU A 86 7.56 24.39 -28.37
CA GLU A 86 6.39 24.21 -29.22
C GLU A 86 6.75 23.65 -30.60
N ARG A 87 8.00 23.87 -31.04
CA ARG A 87 8.40 23.54 -32.40
C ARG A 87 9.89 23.22 -32.51
N LEU A 88 10.21 22.30 -33.42
CA LEU A 88 11.58 22.01 -33.86
C LEU A 88 11.67 22.24 -35.37
N VAL A 89 12.61 23.07 -35.81
CA VAL A 89 12.89 23.30 -37.23
C VAL A 89 14.36 23.03 -37.51
N GLU A 90 14.62 22.24 -38.55
CA GLU A 90 15.95 21.92 -39.04
C GLU A 90 16.11 22.52 -40.45
N TYR A 91 17.21 23.21 -40.66
CA TYR A 91 17.57 23.91 -41.87
C TYR A 91 18.87 23.34 -42.44
N THR A 92 19.02 23.36 -43.76
CA THR A 92 20.33 23.28 -44.41
C THR A 92 21.16 24.52 -44.05
N SER A 93 22.48 24.47 -44.27
CA SER A 93 23.34 25.65 -44.10
C SER A 93 22.90 26.84 -44.95
N LEU A 94 22.22 26.60 -46.09
CA LEU A 94 21.70 27.62 -47.00
C LEU A 94 20.28 28.10 -46.65
N GLY A 95 19.73 27.72 -45.49
CA GLY A 95 18.45 28.25 -44.99
C GLY A 95 17.21 27.55 -45.53
N HIS A 96 17.34 26.44 -46.25
CA HIS A 96 16.18 25.63 -46.68
C HIS A 96 15.70 24.74 -45.54
N ILE A 97 14.39 24.69 -45.29
CA ILE A 97 13.80 23.82 -44.26
C ILE A 97 13.91 22.36 -44.72
N GLU A 98 14.65 21.55 -43.96
CA GLU A 98 14.70 20.09 -44.14
C GLU A 98 13.58 19.41 -43.34
N ARG A 99 13.33 19.90 -42.12
CA ARG A 99 12.36 19.30 -41.19
C ARG A 99 11.69 20.37 -40.35
N ALA A 100 10.38 20.26 -40.16
CA ALA A 100 9.63 21.09 -39.24
C ALA A 100 8.61 20.24 -38.49
N ILE A 101 8.70 20.21 -37.17
CA ILE A 101 7.84 19.41 -36.29
C ILE A 101 7.14 20.34 -35.32
N ASP A 102 5.81 20.34 -35.35
CA ASP A 102 4.97 20.89 -34.28
C ASP A 102 4.94 19.89 -33.13
N LEU A 103 5.23 20.34 -31.91
CA LEU A 103 5.31 19.54 -30.68
C LEU A 103 4.14 19.80 -29.72
N THR A 104 3.17 20.61 -30.10
CA THR A 104 2.04 21.00 -29.23
C THR A 104 1.23 19.79 -28.77
N GLU A 105 0.92 18.85 -29.67
CA GLU A 105 0.20 17.62 -29.32
C GLU A 105 1.12 16.58 -28.65
N GLN A 106 2.37 16.50 -29.07
CA GLN A 106 3.37 15.58 -28.52
C GLN A 106 3.63 15.89 -27.05
N ASN A 107 3.68 17.18 -26.68
CA ASN A 107 3.80 17.63 -25.30
C ASN A 107 2.63 17.20 -24.39
N LYS A 108 1.47 16.81 -24.96
CA LYS A 108 0.35 16.25 -24.20
C LYS A 108 0.49 14.75 -23.93
N ARG A 109 1.41 14.06 -24.62
CA ARG A 109 1.65 12.62 -24.44
C ARG A 109 2.51 12.34 -23.22
N TRP A 110 3.44 13.23 -22.90
CA TRP A 110 4.27 13.12 -21.70
C TRP A 110 3.56 13.76 -20.51
N GLN A 111 3.78 13.21 -19.32
CA GLN A 111 3.23 13.76 -18.07
C GLN A 111 3.70 15.20 -17.81
N HIS A 112 4.91 15.52 -18.28
CA HIS A 112 5.54 16.83 -18.12
C HIS A 112 6.01 17.35 -19.47
N GLN A 113 5.81 18.64 -19.71
CA GLN A 113 6.14 19.28 -20.98
C GLN A 113 7.64 19.47 -21.15
N TRP A 114 8.13 19.50 -22.39
CA TRP A 114 9.51 19.86 -22.68
C TRP A 114 9.68 21.38 -22.64
N LEU A 115 10.59 21.86 -21.79
CA LEU A 115 10.89 23.29 -21.63
C LEU A 115 12.31 23.66 -22.08
N LEU A 116 12.46 24.91 -22.52
CA LEU A 116 13.71 25.57 -22.86
C LEU A 116 14.02 26.61 -21.77
N ALA A 117 15.08 26.38 -21.00
CA ALA A 117 15.38 27.17 -19.81
C ALA A 117 16.73 27.87 -19.92
N HIS A 118 16.81 29.06 -19.33
CA HIS A 118 18.10 29.73 -19.14
C HIS A 118 18.82 29.10 -17.93
N ARG A 119 20.07 28.67 -18.11
CA ARG A 119 20.80 27.90 -17.08
C ARG A 119 20.93 28.68 -15.77
N ILE A 120 21.22 29.98 -15.86
CA ILE A 120 21.41 30.85 -14.68
C ILE A 120 20.12 30.91 -13.86
N ASP A 121 18.97 31.03 -14.51
CA ASP A 121 17.69 31.15 -13.79
C ASP A 121 17.33 29.85 -13.08
N LEU A 122 17.57 28.70 -13.73
CA LEU A 122 17.43 27.39 -13.09
C LEU A 122 18.39 27.23 -11.91
N HIS A 123 19.66 27.57 -12.10
CA HIS A 123 20.67 27.49 -11.04
C HIS A 123 20.30 28.38 -9.84
N ASN A 124 19.94 29.63 -10.09
CA ASN A 124 19.49 30.57 -9.06
C ASN A 124 18.27 30.04 -8.32
N GLN A 125 17.31 29.45 -9.03
CA GLN A 125 16.12 28.90 -8.37
C GLN A 125 16.44 27.67 -7.53
N LEU A 126 17.29 26.76 -8.02
CA LEU A 126 17.78 25.63 -7.24
C LEU A 126 18.55 26.11 -6.00
N LYS A 127 19.43 27.09 -6.15
CA LYS A 127 20.19 27.70 -5.05
C LYS A 127 19.25 28.31 -4.01
N ARG A 128 18.24 29.08 -4.44
CA ARG A 128 17.21 29.62 -3.53
C ARG A 128 16.47 28.51 -2.80
N ALA A 129 16.05 27.48 -3.51
CA ALA A 129 15.34 26.34 -2.91
C ALA A 129 16.20 25.60 -1.87
N ALA A 130 17.49 25.40 -2.14
CA ALA A 130 18.42 24.78 -1.20
C ALA A 130 18.66 25.65 0.04
N MET A 131 18.82 26.97 -0.14
CA MET A 131 19.15 27.91 0.94
C MET A 131 17.93 28.43 1.72
N SER A 132 16.71 28.17 1.26
CA SER A 132 15.50 28.57 1.99
C SER A 132 15.14 27.53 3.03
N ALA A 133 14.74 27.99 4.21
CA ALA A 133 14.07 27.17 5.20
C ALA A 133 12.57 27.12 4.88
N ASP A 134 11.95 25.95 5.06
CA ASP A 134 10.50 25.74 4.97
C ASP A 134 9.97 25.30 6.34
N ALA A 135 8.65 25.23 6.52
CA ALA A 135 7.98 24.95 7.80
C ALA A 135 8.56 23.76 8.59
N ASP A 136 9.05 22.73 7.88
CA ASP A 136 9.55 21.49 8.46
C ASP A 136 11.04 21.22 8.19
N ARG A 137 11.78 22.15 7.56
CA ARG A 137 13.17 21.90 7.08
C ARG A 137 14.06 23.12 7.15
N GLU A 138 15.26 22.96 7.74
CA GLU A 138 16.27 24.01 7.77
C GLU A 138 16.88 24.29 6.39
N ALA A 139 17.45 25.49 6.26
CA ALA A 139 18.25 25.88 5.10
C ALA A 139 19.51 25.01 5.01
N ILE A 140 19.86 24.58 3.80
CA ILE A 140 21.09 23.81 3.57
C ILE A 140 22.31 24.75 3.71
N PRO A 141 23.27 24.47 4.59
CA PRO A 141 24.52 25.22 4.63
C PRO A 141 25.23 25.14 3.28
N PHE A 142 25.42 26.30 2.65
CA PHE A 142 26.07 26.41 1.34
C PHE A 142 27.37 27.20 1.44
N ARG A 143 28.50 26.49 1.42
CA ARG A 143 29.84 27.06 1.57
C ARG A 143 30.47 27.31 0.20
N THR A 144 30.49 28.57 -0.20
CA THR A 144 31.22 29.05 -1.40
C THR A 144 32.70 29.27 -1.10
N ALA A 145 33.53 29.47 -2.14
CA ALA A 145 34.99 29.61 -2.00
C ALA A 145 35.65 28.48 -1.20
N SER A 146 35.06 27.28 -1.24
CA SER A 146 35.46 26.12 -0.46
C SER A 146 35.90 25.01 -1.41
N ARG A 147 37.10 25.16 -1.97
CA ARG A 147 37.67 24.19 -2.92
C ARG A 147 38.05 22.91 -2.21
N VAL A 148 37.40 21.80 -2.54
CA VAL A 148 37.77 20.46 -2.08
C VAL A 148 38.98 19.99 -2.88
N VAL A 149 40.00 19.47 -2.20
CA VAL A 149 41.25 18.97 -2.81
C VAL A 149 41.49 17.49 -2.57
N GLN A 150 40.79 16.89 -1.60
CA GLN A 150 40.91 15.47 -1.29
C GLN A 150 39.59 14.93 -0.72
N VAL A 151 39.25 13.69 -1.07
CA VAL A 151 38.13 12.93 -0.51
C VAL A 151 38.62 11.57 -0.03
N ASP A 152 38.18 11.15 1.15
CA ASP A 152 38.33 9.79 1.67
C ASP A 152 36.96 9.09 1.68
N PRO A 153 36.71 8.17 0.73
CA PRO A 153 35.45 7.43 0.63
C PRO A 153 35.14 6.53 1.83
N ALA A 154 36.16 6.01 2.52
CA ALA A 154 35.95 5.05 3.61
C ALA A 154 35.36 5.74 4.85
N THR A 155 35.81 6.97 5.12
CA THR A 155 35.38 7.74 6.29
C THR A 155 34.35 8.83 5.97
N ALA A 156 33.97 8.98 4.70
CA ALA A 156 33.14 10.07 4.18
C ALA A 156 33.68 11.46 4.58
N THR A 157 34.99 11.67 4.37
CA THR A 157 35.69 12.91 4.74
C THR A 157 36.12 13.68 3.50
N ILE A 158 35.89 14.98 3.48
CA ILE A 158 36.45 15.91 2.48
C ILE A 158 37.47 16.85 3.15
N THR A 159 38.53 17.20 2.41
CA THR A 159 39.53 18.19 2.82
C THR A 159 39.51 19.37 1.87
N LEU A 160 39.39 20.57 2.42
CA LEU A 160 39.46 21.83 1.67
C LEU A 160 40.91 22.25 1.44
N GLU A 161 41.13 23.13 0.47
CA GLU A 161 42.46 23.69 0.15
C GLU A 161 43.15 24.37 1.34
N ASP A 162 42.38 24.96 2.25
CA ASP A 162 42.91 25.58 3.48
C ASP A 162 43.30 24.58 4.57
N GLY A 163 43.12 23.28 4.32
CA GLY A 163 43.39 22.18 5.25
C GLY A 163 42.22 21.81 6.15
N THR A 164 41.10 22.55 6.13
CA THR A 164 39.90 22.24 6.91
C THR A 164 39.29 20.93 6.45
N ARG A 165 38.85 20.09 7.41
CA ARG A 165 38.22 18.79 7.14
C ARG A 165 36.78 18.77 7.58
N PHE A 166 35.92 18.15 6.78
CA PHE A 166 34.53 17.88 7.11
C PHE A 166 34.27 16.40 6.98
N GLN A 167 33.64 15.81 7.99
CA GLN A 167 33.26 14.41 8.01
C GLN A 167 31.74 14.29 8.05
N GLY A 168 31.19 13.48 7.15
CA GLY A 168 29.79 13.09 7.11
C GLY A 168 29.64 11.58 7.24
N ASP A 169 28.50 11.09 6.77
CA ASP A 169 28.20 9.68 6.61
C ASP A 169 28.20 9.28 5.11
N LEU A 170 27.98 10.25 4.22
CA LEU A 170 28.02 10.11 2.76
C LEU A 170 28.65 11.35 2.10
N VAL A 171 29.46 11.14 1.07
CA VAL A 171 29.94 12.19 0.15
C VAL A 171 29.29 12.01 -1.22
N VAL A 172 28.78 13.10 -1.80
CA VAL A 172 28.24 13.13 -3.16
C VAL A 172 29.11 14.05 -4.01
N GLY A 173 29.83 13.46 -4.97
CA GLY A 173 30.64 14.14 -5.96
C GLY A 173 29.81 14.65 -7.14
N ALA A 174 29.65 15.96 -7.20
CA ALA A 174 28.93 16.70 -8.25
C ALA A 174 29.76 17.88 -8.78
N ASP A 175 31.09 17.71 -8.79
CA ASP A 175 32.13 18.71 -9.07
C ASP A 175 32.52 18.80 -10.56
N GLY A 176 31.76 18.15 -11.43
CA GLY A 176 31.78 18.35 -12.87
C GLY A 176 32.90 17.60 -13.61
N VAL A 177 33.15 17.99 -14.86
CA VAL A 177 34.06 17.26 -15.77
C VAL A 177 35.51 17.16 -15.25
N HIS A 178 35.96 18.14 -14.45
CA HIS A 178 37.29 18.15 -13.82
C HIS A 178 37.30 17.58 -12.40
N SER A 179 36.40 16.63 -12.13
CA SER A 179 36.13 16.06 -10.80
C SER A 179 37.38 15.59 -10.06
N ILE A 180 37.58 16.11 -8.84
CA ILE A 180 38.54 15.57 -7.86
C ILE A 180 37.93 14.37 -7.14
N THR A 181 36.61 14.33 -6.97
CA THR A 181 35.93 13.21 -6.31
C THR A 181 36.01 11.94 -7.16
N ARG A 182 35.97 12.06 -8.49
CA ARG A 182 36.11 10.93 -9.42
C ARG A 182 37.45 10.22 -9.26
N SER A 183 38.54 10.97 -9.02
CA SER A 183 39.86 10.39 -8.77
C SER A 183 39.95 9.54 -7.51
N ALA A 184 39.00 9.67 -6.57
CA ALA A 184 38.91 8.82 -5.39
C ALA A 184 38.20 7.47 -5.66
N ILE A 185 37.62 7.28 -6.85
CA ILE A 185 37.03 6.00 -7.26
C ILE A 185 38.07 5.16 -8.01
N PRO A 186 38.26 3.88 -7.66
CA PRO A 186 39.10 2.97 -8.44
C PRO A 186 38.66 2.88 -9.91
N GLY A 187 39.59 3.16 -10.82
CA GLY A 187 39.31 3.28 -12.25
C GLY A 187 38.76 4.65 -12.68
N GLY A 188 38.56 5.59 -11.76
CA GLY A 188 38.03 6.94 -12.02
C GLY A 188 39.06 7.95 -12.56
N ASN A 189 40.34 7.60 -12.65
CA ASN A 189 41.40 8.45 -13.21
C ASN A 189 41.35 8.58 -14.75
N VAL A 190 40.14 8.54 -15.32
CA VAL A 190 39.87 8.83 -16.73
C VAL A 190 39.80 10.35 -16.89
N LYS A 191 40.57 10.86 -17.84
CA LYS A 191 40.55 12.29 -18.20
C LYS A 191 39.58 12.49 -19.34
N ALA A 192 38.76 13.53 -19.23
CA ALA A 192 37.98 13.98 -20.36
C ALA A 192 38.92 14.55 -21.44
N SER A 193 38.67 14.21 -22.69
CA SER A 193 39.42 14.64 -23.86
C SER A 193 38.53 15.44 -24.79
N CYS A 194 39.11 16.30 -25.62
CA CYS A 194 38.34 17.03 -26.61
C CYS A 194 37.78 16.05 -27.66
N SER A 195 36.51 16.22 -28.03
CA SER A 195 35.85 15.42 -29.07
C SER A 195 36.23 15.83 -30.50
N GLY A 196 37.22 16.73 -30.67
CA GLY A 196 37.56 17.37 -31.95
C GLY A 196 36.62 18.52 -32.35
N LYS A 197 35.75 18.98 -31.46
CA LYS A 197 34.81 20.09 -31.71
C LYS A 197 34.85 21.12 -30.59
N SER A 198 34.61 22.37 -30.95
CA SER A 198 34.40 23.50 -30.05
C SER A 198 33.04 24.14 -30.31
N ALA A 199 32.52 24.90 -29.34
CA ALA A 199 31.26 25.62 -29.47
C ALA A 199 31.39 27.09 -29.05
N PHE A 200 31.04 28.01 -29.95
CA PHE A 200 30.74 29.38 -29.54
C PHE A 200 29.37 29.43 -28.86
N ARG A 201 29.28 30.19 -27.78
CA ARG A 201 28.05 30.41 -27.02
C ARG A 201 27.89 31.88 -26.68
N PHE A 202 26.69 32.40 -26.87
CA PHE A 202 26.31 33.78 -26.56
C PHE A 202 24.79 33.93 -26.55
N LEU A 203 24.32 35.09 -26.12
CA LEU A 203 22.91 35.45 -26.05
C LEU A 203 22.64 36.69 -26.90
N VAL A 204 21.45 36.76 -27.49
CA VAL A 204 20.97 37.94 -28.25
C VAL A 204 19.58 38.33 -27.74
N SER A 205 19.31 39.63 -27.62
CA SER A 205 17.95 40.10 -27.33
C SER A 205 17.01 39.74 -28.48
N LYS A 206 15.91 39.03 -28.20
CA LYS A 206 14.91 38.71 -29.21
C LYS A 206 14.30 39.98 -29.81
N GLN A 207 14.10 41.01 -29.01
CA GLN A 207 13.59 42.30 -29.47
C GLN A 207 14.51 42.94 -30.52
N ALA A 208 15.84 42.89 -30.31
CA ALA A 208 16.80 43.41 -31.28
C ALA A 208 16.72 42.66 -32.61
N ALA A 209 16.59 41.33 -32.57
CA ALA A 209 16.42 40.50 -33.75
C ALA A 209 15.07 40.71 -34.48
N LEU A 210 14.01 41.11 -33.76
CA LEU A 210 12.70 41.40 -34.36
C LEU A 210 12.63 42.76 -35.06
N HIS A 211 13.54 43.70 -34.76
CA HIS A 211 13.55 45.02 -35.39
C HIS A 211 14.03 45.00 -36.85
N ASP A 212 14.76 43.96 -37.26
CA ASP A 212 15.21 43.80 -38.64
C ASP A 212 14.35 42.74 -39.36
N PRO A 213 13.71 43.06 -40.51
CA PRO A 213 12.78 42.15 -41.19
C PRO A 213 13.39 40.81 -41.62
N GLU A 214 14.70 40.77 -41.94
CA GLU A 214 15.37 39.54 -42.39
C GLU A 214 15.58 38.58 -41.23
N THR A 215 15.95 39.10 -40.04
CA THR A 215 16.14 38.26 -38.85
C THR A 215 14.83 37.98 -38.11
N ALA A 216 13.82 38.86 -38.24
CA ALA A 216 12.52 38.69 -37.59
C ALA A 216 11.84 37.38 -38.03
N ALA A 217 11.90 37.04 -39.32
CA ALA A 217 11.32 35.80 -39.86
C ALA A 217 11.92 34.53 -39.24
N LEU A 218 13.16 34.60 -38.73
CA LEU A 218 13.85 33.46 -38.10
C LEU A 218 13.48 33.28 -36.61
N VAL A 219 12.88 34.29 -35.98
CA VAL A 219 12.68 34.31 -34.53
C VAL A 219 11.28 34.70 -34.09
N GLU A 220 10.38 35.11 -34.99
CA GLU A 220 9.02 35.60 -34.64
C GLU A 220 8.20 34.61 -33.79
N ARG A 221 8.46 33.30 -33.95
CA ARG A 221 7.69 32.25 -33.28
C ARG A 221 8.15 32.04 -31.84
N PRO A 222 7.22 31.84 -30.90
CA PRO A 222 7.57 31.43 -29.54
C PRO A 222 8.03 29.97 -29.52
N GLY A 223 8.87 29.62 -28.54
CA GLY A 223 9.18 28.21 -28.23
C GLY A 223 9.83 27.38 -29.33
N GLU A 224 10.37 28.02 -30.39
CA GLU A 224 10.96 27.33 -31.54
C GLU A 224 12.45 27.03 -31.32
N LEU A 225 12.82 25.74 -31.39
CA LEU A 225 14.21 25.29 -31.51
C LEU A 225 14.57 25.19 -32.99
N SER A 226 15.55 25.98 -33.43
CA SER A 226 16.02 26.02 -34.81
C SER A 226 17.45 25.52 -34.90
N ILE A 227 17.72 24.61 -35.83
CA ILE A 227 19.04 24.03 -36.05
C ILE A 227 19.43 24.16 -37.52
N TRP A 228 20.57 24.78 -37.82
CA TRP A 228 21.15 24.81 -39.17
C TRP A 228 22.32 23.82 -39.23
N TYR A 229 22.28 22.92 -40.21
CA TYR A 229 23.31 21.90 -40.41
C TYR A 229 24.20 22.24 -41.61
N GLY A 230 25.50 22.37 -41.36
CA GLY A 230 26.55 22.19 -42.36
C GLY A 230 27.12 20.76 -42.31
N ALA A 231 28.15 20.50 -43.10
CA ALA A 231 28.79 19.17 -43.15
C ALA A 231 29.44 18.78 -41.81
N ASP A 232 30.19 19.71 -41.21
CA ASP A 232 31.04 19.50 -40.02
C ASP A 232 30.73 20.47 -38.87
N ARG A 233 29.73 21.33 -39.05
CA ARG A 233 29.39 22.45 -38.15
C ARG A 233 27.89 22.70 -38.12
N ARG A 234 27.39 23.27 -37.04
CA ARG A 234 25.97 23.57 -36.89
C ARG A 234 25.67 24.73 -35.96
N ILE A 235 24.55 25.39 -36.21
CA ILE A 235 24.01 26.48 -35.41
C ILE A 235 22.77 25.96 -34.70
N VAL A 236 22.70 26.11 -33.38
CA VAL A 236 21.51 25.81 -32.57
C VAL A 236 21.02 27.10 -31.95
N LEU A 237 19.75 27.42 -32.16
CA LEU A 237 19.07 28.62 -31.71
C LEU A 237 17.78 28.26 -31.01
N TYR A 238 17.53 28.85 -29.84
CA TYR A 238 16.21 28.76 -29.21
C TYR A 238 15.98 29.87 -28.17
N PRO A 239 14.72 30.25 -27.92
CA PRO A 239 14.39 31.29 -26.96
C PRO A 239 14.37 30.77 -25.51
N THR A 240 14.76 31.63 -24.58
CA THR A 240 14.67 31.47 -23.12
C THR A 240 14.07 32.72 -22.47
N SER A 241 13.93 32.72 -21.14
CA SER A 241 13.55 33.90 -20.34
C SER A 241 12.25 34.55 -20.83
N HIS A 242 11.12 33.82 -20.80
CA HIS A 242 9.82 34.28 -21.30
C HIS A 242 9.86 34.74 -22.76
N ASN A 243 10.54 33.96 -23.60
CA ASN A 243 10.81 34.24 -25.00
C ASN A 243 11.54 35.57 -25.27
N THR A 244 12.25 36.17 -24.32
CA THR A 244 12.91 37.48 -24.53
C THR A 244 14.38 37.38 -24.94
N VAL A 245 15.05 36.26 -24.62
CA VAL A 245 16.49 36.07 -24.86
C VAL A 245 16.72 34.85 -25.75
N LEU A 246 17.45 35.04 -26.85
CA LEU A 246 17.83 33.99 -27.78
C LEU A 246 19.19 33.41 -27.40
N ASN A 247 19.24 32.09 -27.23
CA ASN A 247 20.48 31.36 -26.98
C ASN A 247 21.06 30.80 -28.27
N PHE A 248 22.37 30.98 -28.46
CA PHE A 248 23.11 30.45 -29.60
C PHE A 248 24.18 29.45 -29.16
N VAL A 249 24.26 28.31 -29.85
CA VAL A 249 25.35 27.35 -29.74
C VAL A 249 25.84 27.00 -31.15
N LEU A 250 27.10 27.36 -31.44
CA LEU A 250 27.70 27.23 -32.76
C LEU A 250 28.86 26.24 -32.70
N ILE A 251 28.57 25.00 -33.07
CA ILE A 251 29.51 23.88 -33.00
C ILE A 251 30.32 23.81 -34.29
N HIS A 252 31.65 23.69 -34.18
CA HIS A 252 32.60 23.70 -35.29
C HIS A 252 33.86 22.88 -34.95
N PRO A 253 34.72 22.53 -35.93
CA PRO A 253 36.02 21.91 -35.66
C PRO A 253 36.87 22.72 -34.67
N GLU A 254 37.50 22.05 -33.70
CA GLU A 254 38.25 22.73 -32.64
C GLU A 254 39.46 23.51 -33.16
N GLU A 255 40.10 23.01 -34.22
CA GLU A 255 41.32 23.59 -34.79
C GLU A 255 41.08 25.01 -35.34
N GLU A 256 39.84 25.33 -35.72
CA GLU A 256 39.46 26.65 -36.25
C GLU A 256 39.37 27.72 -35.16
N SER A 257 39.33 27.36 -33.87
CA SER A 257 39.24 28.30 -32.73
C SER A 257 40.21 28.00 -31.58
N ALA A 258 41.22 27.15 -31.82
CA ALA A 258 42.15 26.70 -30.80
C ALA A 258 42.92 27.84 -30.08
N GLU A 259 43.23 28.92 -30.79
CA GLU A 259 43.94 30.10 -30.26
C GLU A 259 43.10 30.91 -29.25
N GLU A 260 41.77 30.81 -29.30
CA GLU A 260 40.84 31.53 -28.42
C GLU A 260 40.38 30.70 -27.21
N ALA A 261 40.76 29.42 -27.16
CA ALA A 261 40.32 28.45 -26.16
C ALA A 261 41.33 28.25 -25.00
N ASP A 262 42.29 29.17 -24.81
CA ASP A 262 43.37 29.05 -23.81
C ASP A 262 42.86 29.13 -22.36
N GLU A 263 43.42 28.29 -21.48
CA GLU A 263 42.85 27.95 -20.15
C GLU A 263 43.10 29.01 -19.06
N SER A 264 43.97 30.01 -19.30
CA SER A 264 44.47 30.84 -18.20
C SER A 264 43.76 32.19 -17.99
N TRP A 265 43.05 32.75 -18.97
CA TRP A 265 42.31 34.01 -18.82
C TRP A 265 41.04 34.00 -19.68
N GLY A 266 39.90 33.75 -19.04
CA GLY A 266 38.51 33.86 -19.54
C GLY A 266 38.32 33.65 -21.04
N GLN A 267 37.86 32.47 -21.44
CA GLN A 267 37.54 31.97 -22.80
C GLN A 267 36.78 32.96 -23.72
N SER A 268 37.38 34.09 -24.04
CA SER A 268 36.77 35.19 -24.76
C SER A 268 36.74 34.83 -26.24
N GLY A 269 35.55 34.57 -26.77
CA GLY A 269 35.39 34.29 -28.19
C GLY A 269 35.54 35.56 -29.03
N ASN A 270 36.05 35.43 -30.24
CA ASN A 270 36.16 36.52 -31.19
C ASN A 270 34.96 36.50 -32.16
N LEU A 271 34.08 37.51 -32.08
CA LEU A 271 32.89 37.64 -32.94
C LEU A 271 33.24 37.60 -34.44
N GLN A 272 34.29 38.29 -34.86
CA GLN A 272 34.69 38.32 -36.28
C GLN A 272 35.18 36.94 -36.75
N LYS A 273 35.92 36.22 -35.90
CA LYS A 273 36.36 34.86 -36.21
C LYS A 273 35.18 33.90 -36.30
N MET A 274 34.22 34.01 -35.37
CA MET A 274 32.98 33.24 -35.41
C MET A 274 32.20 33.48 -36.72
N LEU A 275 32.02 34.74 -37.15
CA LEU A 275 31.36 35.06 -38.42
C LEU A 275 32.14 34.50 -39.63
N LYS A 276 33.48 34.50 -39.58
CA LYS A 276 34.32 33.90 -40.62
C LYS A 276 34.16 32.38 -40.69
N ILE A 277 34.13 31.69 -39.55
CA ILE A 277 33.93 30.23 -39.46
C ILE A 277 32.58 29.82 -40.05
N PHE A 278 31.55 30.64 -39.85
CA PHE A 278 30.19 30.34 -40.33
C PHE A 278 29.83 31.04 -41.65
N SER A 279 30.78 31.65 -42.37
CA SER A 279 30.50 32.53 -43.52
C SER A 279 29.79 31.85 -44.71
N SER A 280 29.75 30.52 -44.75
CA SER A 280 29.04 29.73 -45.76
C SER A 280 27.55 29.51 -45.45
N PHE A 281 27.07 29.97 -44.29
CA PHE A 281 25.68 29.85 -43.89
C PHE A 281 24.82 30.97 -44.50
N ASP A 282 23.50 30.75 -44.50
CA ASP A 282 22.50 31.67 -45.01
C ASP A 282 22.71 33.12 -44.50
N PRO A 283 22.62 34.14 -45.37
CA PRO A 283 22.85 35.53 -44.98
C PRO A 283 21.98 36.03 -43.83
N ALA A 284 20.73 35.56 -43.71
CA ALA A 284 19.84 36.00 -42.64
C ALA A 284 20.29 35.45 -41.27
N VAL A 285 20.74 34.19 -41.19
CA VAL A 285 21.30 33.66 -39.93
C VAL A 285 22.62 34.34 -39.60
N LEU A 286 23.50 34.61 -40.57
CA LEU A 286 24.75 35.35 -40.34
C LEU A 286 24.51 36.76 -39.79
N LYS A 287 23.50 37.47 -40.33
CA LYS A 287 23.08 38.78 -39.84
C LYS A 287 22.63 38.70 -38.38
N LEU A 288 21.86 37.66 -38.03
CA LEU A 288 21.44 37.40 -36.65
C LEU A 288 22.64 37.12 -35.73
N LEU A 289 23.62 36.34 -36.17
CA LEU A 289 24.87 36.10 -35.41
C LEU A 289 25.66 37.39 -35.16
N SER A 290 25.65 38.33 -36.11
CA SER A 290 26.39 39.61 -36.00
C SER A 290 25.83 40.55 -34.92
N MET A 291 24.61 40.29 -34.43
CA MET A 291 23.96 41.05 -33.36
C MET A 291 24.46 40.67 -31.96
N ALA A 292 25.32 39.66 -31.84
CA ALA A 292 25.91 39.27 -30.56
C ALA A 292 26.75 40.41 -29.97
N ASP A 293 26.62 40.64 -28.67
CA ASP A 293 27.57 41.51 -27.95
C ASP A 293 28.96 40.85 -27.98
N PRO A 294 29.99 41.49 -28.56
CA PRO A 294 31.35 40.96 -28.61
C PRO A 294 31.89 40.53 -27.23
N GLN A 295 31.49 41.22 -26.16
CA GLN A 295 31.94 40.90 -24.80
C GLN A 295 31.25 39.66 -24.21
N SER A 296 30.14 39.21 -24.80
CA SER A 296 29.36 38.05 -24.36
C SER A 296 29.78 36.74 -25.02
N VAL A 297 30.49 36.79 -26.15
CA VAL A 297 30.88 35.59 -26.91
C VAL A 297 31.93 34.80 -26.14
N ARG A 298 31.68 33.50 -25.92
CA ARG A 298 32.62 32.55 -25.32
C ARG A 298 32.79 31.34 -26.21
N VAL A 299 33.96 30.70 -26.16
CA VAL A 299 34.24 29.45 -26.89
C VAL A 299 34.65 28.35 -25.92
N TRP A 300 34.01 27.19 -26.03
CA TRP A 300 34.25 26.05 -25.14
C TRP A 300 34.63 24.82 -25.95
N LYS A 301 35.69 24.12 -25.55
CA LYS A 301 36.01 22.79 -26.06
C LYS A 301 34.92 21.82 -25.63
N LEU A 302 34.43 21.00 -26.56
CA LEU A 302 33.48 19.94 -26.23
C LEU A 302 34.28 18.74 -25.73
N LEU A 303 34.09 18.41 -24.45
CA LEU A 303 34.79 17.34 -23.77
C LEU A 303 33.93 16.07 -23.78
N ASP A 304 34.56 14.94 -24.08
CA ASP A 304 33.99 13.60 -23.96
C ASP A 304 34.86 12.79 -23.00
N MET A 305 34.30 11.75 -22.40
CA MET A 305 35.00 10.88 -21.47
C MET A 305 34.52 9.45 -21.62
N GLU A 306 35.47 8.52 -21.70
CA GLU A 306 35.17 7.10 -21.64
C GLU A 306 34.42 6.75 -20.36
N GLU A 307 33.60 5.72 -20.45
CA GLU A 307 32.80 5.21 -19.34
C GLU A 307 33.71 4.67 -18.23
N ILE A 308 33.46 5.10 -17.00
CA ILE A 308 34.14 4.57 -15.81
C ILE A 308 33.38 3.34 -15.28
N PRO A 309 34.07 2.35 -14.68
CA PRO A 309 33.48 1.05 -14.37
C PRO A 309 32.39 1.11 -13.28
N ARG A 310 32.39 2.14 -12.43
CA ARG A 310 31.41 2.35 -11.36
C ARG A 310 31.41 3.81 -10.92
N TRP A 311 30.30 4.28 -10.35
CA TRP A 311 30.16 5.66 -9.87
C TRP A 311 30.15 5.79 -8.35
N TYR A 312 30.52 4.73 -7.64
CA TYR A 312 30.62 4.77 -6.19
C TYR A 312 31.89 4.07 -5.69
N GLU A 313 32.29 4.44 -4.48
CA GLU A 313 33.26 3.71 -3.68
C GLU A 313 32.91 3.90 -2.21
N GLU A 314 32.73 2.83 -1.45
CA GLU A 314 32.37 2.89 -0.02
C GLU A 314 31.22 3.86 0.28
N ARG A 315 31.53 5.07 0.79
CA ARG A 315 30.56 6.13 1.12
C ARG A 315 30.70 7.37 0.24
N LEU A 316 31.19 7.20 -0.99
CA LEU A 316 31.26 8.23 -2.04
C LEU A 316 30.41 7.79 -3.23
N ALA A 317 29.56 8.69 -3.72
CA ALA A 317 28.84 8.53 -4.99
C ALA A 317 29.13 9.70 -5.94
N LEU A 318 29.20 9.46 -7.24
CA LEU A 318 29.31 10.47 -8.28
C LEU A 318 27.97 10.68 -9.00
N LEU A 319 27.73 11.89 -9.49
CA LEU A 319 26.61 12.21 -10.36
C LEU A 319 26.95 13.30 -11.38
N GLY A 320 26.12 13.41 -12.43
CA GLY A 320 26.33 14.38 -13.50
C GLY A 320 27.69 14.25 -14.19
N ASP A 321 28.25 15.37 -14.64
CA ASP A 321 29.52 15.38 -15.39
C ASP A 321 30.73 14.83 -14.61
N ALA A 322 30.62 14.68 -13.28
CA ALA A 322 31.64 13.98 -12.49
C ALA A 322 31.66 12.47 -12.81
N ALA A 323 30.52 11.87 -13.15
CA ALA A 323 30.37 10.47 -13.51
C ALA A 323 30.32 10.26 -15.04
N HIS A 324 29.54 11.07 -15.76
CA HIS A 324 29.20 10.89 -17.17
C HIS A 324 29.09 12.23 -17.90
N PRO A 325 30.20 12.88 -18.30
CA PRO A 325 30.14 14.15 -19.01
C PRO A 325 29.50 13.99 -20.40
N PHE A 326 28.55 14.86 -20.74
CA PHE A 326 27.80 14.81 -22.00
C PHE A 326 28.33 15.81 -23.02
N LEU A 327 28.47 15.35 -24.27
CA LEU A 327 28.45 16.25 -25.41
C LEU A 327 27.08 16.97 -25.47
N PRO A 328 27.03 18.26 -25.88
CA PRO A 328 25.81 19.07 -25.79
C PRO A 328 24.75 18.72 -26.86
N HIS A 329 24.98 17.69 -27.67
CA HIS A 329 24.23 17.41 -28.89
C HIS A 329 22.76 17.02 -28.66
N GLN A 330 22.42 16.46 -27.49
CA GLN A 330 21.05 16.10 -27.12
C GLN A 330 20.45 16.99 -26.00
N GLY A 331 21.22 17.94 -25.47
CA GLY A 331 20.77 18.80 -24.37
C GLY A 331 20.44 18.08 -23.05
N GLN A 332 20.94 16.85 -22.84
CA GLN A 332 20.52 16.00 -21.71
C GLN A 332 21.46 15.99 -20.50
N GLY A 333 22.67 16.52 -20.55
CA GLY A 333 23.61 16.42 -19.42
C GLY A 333 23.02 16.89 -18.08
N ALA A 334 22.38 18.07 -18.07
CA ALA A 334 21.70 18.57 -16.88
C ALA A 334 20.48 17.72 -16.47
N GLY A 335 19.72 17.19 -17.45
CA GLY A 335 18.55 16.36 -17.20
C GLY A 335 18.91 15.01 -16.56
N VAL A 336 19.97 14.37 -17.04
CA VAL A 336 20.49 13.12 -16.49
C VAL A 336 21.09 13.35 -15.09
N ALA A 337 21.78 14.47 -14.86
CA ALA A 337 22.25 14.83 -13.52
C ALA A 337 21.10 15.06 -12.51
N ILE A 338 19.95 15.56 -12.98
CA ILE A 338 18.72 15.69 -12.17
C ILE A 338 18.11 14.31 -11.89
N GLU A 339 18.09 13.39 -12.86
CA GLU A 339 17.69 11.99 -12.65
C GLU A 339 18.58 11.30 -11.62
N ASP A 340 19.90 11.48 -11.70
CA ASP A 340 20.86 10.92 -10.74
C ASP A 340 20.54 11.36 -9.30
N ALA A 341 20.32 12.67 -9.12
CA ALA A 341 19.94 13.24 -7.84
C ALA A 341 18.64 12.62 -7.28
N ALA A 342 17.64 12.37 -8.14
CA ALA A 342 16.41 11.72 -7.74
C ALA A 342 16.63 10.25 -7.35
N SER A 343 17.37 9.49 -8.15
CA SER A 343 17.67 8.08 -7.88
C SER A 343 18.43 7.90 -6.58
N LEU A 344 19.46 8.72 -6.35
CA LEU A 344 20.25 8.70 -5.12
C LEU A 344 19.37 8.99 -3.88
N ALA A 345 18.47 9.98 -3.98
CA ALA A 345 17.53 10.27 -2.91
C ALA A 345 16.55 9.11 -2.67
N VAL A 346 16.06 8.46 -3.72
CA VAL A 346 15.14 7.33 -3.58
C VAL A 346 15.80 6.14 -2.88
N VAL A 347 17.03 5.78 -3.25
CA VAL A 347 17.72 4.63 -2.63
C VAL A 347 18.23 4.91 -1.21
N LEU A 348 18.19 6.17 -0.78
CA LEU A 348 18.53 6.63 0.57
C LEU A 348 17.30 7.27 1.23
N PRO A 349 16.26 6.51 1.62
CA PRO A 349 15.15 7.05 2.41
C PRO A 349 15.59 7.37 3.86
N LEU A 350 14.76 8.13 4.59
CA LEU A 350 14.97 8.32 6.02
C LEU A 350 15.01 6.95 6.75
N GLY A 351 16.01 6.76 7.61
CA GLY A 351 16.22 5.50 8.33
C GLY A 351 17.22 4.55 7.68
N THR A 352 17.78 4.88 6.50
CA THR A 352 18.98 4.18 5.99
C THR A 352 20.11 4.25 7.01
N THR A 353 20.68 3.09 7.35
CA THR A 353 21.81 3.02 8.27
C THR A 353 23.13 3.27 7.52
N VAL A 354 24.17 3.67 8.25
CA VAL A 354 25.48 3.95 7.67
C VAL A 354 26.09 2.71 7.03
N GLU A 355 25.79 1.52 7.57
CA GLU A 355 26.25 0.22 7.10
C GLU A 355 25.58 -0.18 5.77
N GLU A 356 24.37 0.31 5.50
CA GLU A 356 23.68 0.03 4.24
C GLU A 356 24.21 0.88 3.09
N ILE A 357 24.88 2.01 3.36
CA ILE A 357 25.28 2.99 2.33
C ILE A 357 26.00 2.33 1.13
N PRO A 358 27.05 1.49 1.31
CA PRO A 358 27.74 0.91 0.16
C PRO A 358 26.82 0.10 -0.78
N GLU A 359 25.93 -0.71 -0.22
CA GLU A 359 24.96 -1.49 -1.00
C GLU A 359 23.87 -0.63 -1.64
N ARG A 360 23.47 0.48 -0.99
CA ARG A 360 22.53 1.46 -1.58
C ARG A 360 23.18 2.21 -2.74
N LEU A 361 24.46 2.56 -2.63
CA LEU A 361 25.20 3.21 -3.70
C LEU A 361 25.45 2.27 -4.88
N GLN A 362 25.68 0.99 -4.60
CA GLN A 362 25.70 -0.04 -5.65
C GLN A 362 24.35 -0.10 -6.37
N LEU A 363 23.22 -0.10 -5.65
CA LEU A 363 21.90 -0.09 -6.28
C LEU A 363 21.69 1.18 -7.14
N TYR A 364 22.12 2.35 -6.66
CA TYR A 364 22.10 3.59 -7.44
C TYR A 364 22.89 3.46 -8.75
N ASP A 365 24.11 2.91 -8.68
CA ASP A 365 24.95 2.66 -9.85
C ASP A 365 24.26 1.70 -10.83
N GLU A 366 23.71 0.57 -10.35
CA GLU A 366 22.95 -0.39 -11.17
C GLU A 366 21.70 0.21 -11.85
N ILE A 367 21.11 1.24 -11.26
CA ILE A 367 19.94 1.93 -11.82
C ILE A 367 20.37 2.93 -12.89
N ARG A 368 21.44 3.69 -12.62
CA ARG A 368 21.78 4.89 -13.39
C ARG A 368 22.85 4.67 -14.45
N HIS A 369 23.78 3.75 -14.22
CA HIS A 369 24.96 3.52 -15.06
C HIS A 369 24.57 3.22 -16.50
N GLU A 370 23.83 2.13 -16.74
CA GLU A 370 23.36 1.75 -18.08
C GLU A 370 22.55 2.89 -18.74
N ARG A 371 21.72 3.57 -17.96
CA ARG A 371 20.83 4.63 -18.47
C ARG A 371 21.60 5.85 -18.93
N ALA A 372 22.50 6.41 -18.11
CA ALA A 372 23.27 7.58 -18.53
C ALA A 372 24.21 7.23 -19.68
N SER A 373 24.89 6.08 -19.63
CA SER A 373 25.81 5.63 -20.68
C SER A 373 25.09 5.48 -22.03
N ARG A 374 23.87 4.94 -22.04
CA ARG A 374 23.05 4.84 -23.25
C ARG A 374 22.65 6.22 -23.79
N ILE A 375 22.22 7.15 -22.95
CA ILE A 375 21.88 8.52 -23.37
C ILE A 375 23.15 9.26 -23.85
N GLN A 376 24.31 9.02 -23.23
CA GLN A 376 25.60 9.59 -23.61
C GLN A 376 26.00 9.10 -25.01
N GLN A 377 25.85 7.80 -25.29
CA GLN A 377 26.07 7.23 -26.63
C GLN A 377 25.16 7.86 -27.68
N TYR A 378 23.86 8.07 -27.39
CA TYR A 378 22.98 8.81 -28.30
C TYR A 378 23.46 10.25 -28.56
N SER A 379 24.05 10.90 -27.55
CA SER A 379 24.66 12.22 -27.72
C SER A 379 25.89 12.19 -28.62
N ARG A 380 26.75 11.16 -28.48
CA ARG A 380 27.90 10.94 -29.38
C ARG A 380 27.46 10.70 -30.83
N LEU A 381 26.45 9.86 -31.03
CA LEU A 381 25.89 9.60 -32.37
C LEU A 381 25.33 10.86 -33.01
N ALA A 382 24.58 11.67 -32.24
CA ALA A 382 24.05 12.96 -32.71
C ALA A 382 25.14 14.04 -32.90
N GLY A 383 26.36 13.79 -32.45
CA GLY A 383 27.52 14.66 -32.62
C GLY A 383 28.32 14.44 -33.89
N ARG A 384 28.10 13.32 -34.60
CA ARG A 384 28.84 12.97 -35.81
C ARG A 384 28.53 13.94 -36.95
N ASP A 385 29.54 14.15 -37.80
CA ASP A 385 29.42 14.96 -39.01
C ASP A 385 28.44 14.30 -39.99
N ARG A 386 27.68 15.12 -40.72
CA ARG A 386 26.68 14.62 -41.68
C ARG A 386 27.38 14.24 -42.98
N VAL A 387 27.65 12.94 -43.15
CA VAL A 387 28.22 12.36 -44.37
C VAL A 387 27.15 11.47 -45.05
N ASP A 388 26.99 11.61 -46.36
CA ASP A 388 26.02 10.82 -47.14
C ASP A 388 26.21 9.31 -46.92
N GLY A 389 25.12 8.61 -46.59
CA GLY A 389 25.10 7.15 -46.42
C GLY A 389 25.44 6.61 -45.03
N GLN A 390 25.68 7.46 -44.03
CA GLN A 390 25.83 7.02 -42.63
C GLN A 390 24.49 6.83 -41.91
N GLU A 391 24.43 5.87 -40.99
CA GLU A 391 23.27 5.68 -40.10
C GLU A 391 22.99 6.95 -39.29
N THR A 392 21.76 7.44 -39.37
CA THR A 392 21.27 8.51 -38.52
C THR A 392 20.88 7.94 -37.16
N ALA A 393 21.10 8.69 -36.08
CA ALA A 393 20.70 8.24 -34.74
C ALA A 393 19.17 7.98 -34.71
N ASP A 394 18.76 6.85 -34.11
CA ASP A 394 17.33 6.54 -33.91
C ASP A 394 16.71 7.51 -32.90
N MET A 395 16.26 8.66 -33.41
CA MET A 395 15.66 9.73 -32.61
C MET A 395 14.33 9.31 -32.01
N TYR A 396 13.60 8.38 -32.64
CA TYR A 396 12.33 7.87 -32.10
C TYR A 396 12.60 6.95 -30.90
N GLY A 397 13.53 6.00 -31.03
CA GLY A 397 13.98 5.15 -29.92
C GLY A 397 14.57 5.96 -28.77
N PHE A 398 15.40 6.97 -29.06
CA PHE A 398 15.91 7.89 -28.03
C PHE A 398 14.78 8.62 -27.30
N THR A 399 13.82 9.20 -28.03
CA THR A 399 12.72 9.95 -27.44
C THR A 399 11.86 9.07 -26.54
N ASN A 400 11.52 7.85 -26.97
CA ASN A 400 10.76 6.91 -26.15
C ASN A 400 11.53 6.46 -24.90
N TYR A 401 12.81 6.13 -25.05
CA TYR A 401 13.65 5.68 -23.94
C TYR A 401 13.89 6.80 -22.92
N ASN A 402 14.12 8.03 -23.40
CA ASN A 402 14.49 9.15 -22.56
C ASN A 402 13.27 9.87 -21.98
N PHE A 403 12.35 10.37 -22.82
CA PHE A 403 11.26 11.24 -22.39
C PHE A 403 10.08 10.49 -21.77
N GLY A 404 9.98 9.18 -22.02
CA GLY A 404 8.94 8.32 -21.44
C GLY A 404 9.28 7.76 -20.05
N HIS A 405 10.37 8.20 -19.43
CA HIS A 405 10.89 7.64 -18.18
C HIS A 405 10.70 8.59 -17.00
N ASP A 406 10.27 8.03 -15.87
CA ASP A 406 10.30 8.69 -14.56
C ASP A 406 11.31 7.96 -13.67
N GLU A 407 12.43 8.63 -13.37
CA GLU A 407 13.50 8.02 -12.58
C GLU A 407 13.11 7.79 -11.12
N TRP A 408 12.24 8.64 -10.55
CA TRP A 408 11.81 8.46 -9.17
C TRP A 408 11.03 7.16 -9.02
N ASP A 409 10.07 6.92 -9.92
CA ASP A 409 9.22 5.74 -9.88
C ASP A 409 10.01 4.47 -10.23
N ASN A 410 10.91 4.54 -11.22
CA ASN A 410 11.84 3.45 -11.56
C ASN A 410 12.72 3.07 -10.38
N SER A 411 13.42 4.04 -9.78
CA SER A 411 14.27 3.80 -8.61
C SER A 411 13.48 3.27 -7.42
N THR A 412 12.22 3.70 -7.25
CA THR A 412 11.36 3.24 -6.15
C THR A 412 11.05 1.75 -6.31
N GLN A 413 10.76 1.30 -7.53
CA GLN A 413 10.54 -0.12 -7.81
C GLN A 413 11.81 -0.95 -7.60
N ARG A 414 12.95 -0.47 -8.07
CA ARG A 414 14.25 -1.14 -7.90
C ARG A 414 14.63 -1.26 -6.41
N LEU A 415 14.28 -0.25 -5.60
CA LEU A 415 14.43 -0.30 -4.14
C LEU A 415 13.55 -1.36 -3.47
N ARG A 416 12.30 -1.52 -3.93
CA ARG A 416 11.41 -2.58 -3.45
C ARG A 416 11.97 -3.96 -3.76
N GLU A 417 12.44 -4.18 -4.99
CA GLU A 417 13.07 -5.44 -5.41
C GLU A 417 14.33 -5.75 -4.60
N TRP A 418 15.19 -4.75 -4.38
CA TRP A 418 16.34 -4.88 -3.50
C TRP A 418 15.92 -5.27 -2.08
N THR A 419 14.85 -4.67 -1.56
CA THR A 419 14.33 -4.98 -0.22
C THR A 419 13.77 -6.40 -0.16
N TRP A 420 13.04 -6.84 -1.19
CA TRP A 420 12.47 -8.19 -1.24
C TRP A 420 13.55 -9.28 -1.30
N LYS A 421 14.67 -9.04 -2.01
CA LYS A 421 15.80 -9.98 -2.07
C LYS A 421 16.46 -10.23 -0.71
N ARG A 422 16.32 -9.31 0.24
CA ARG A 422 16.87 -9.41 1.60
C ARG A 422 15.94 -10.12 2.57
N ILE A 423 14.70 -10.39 2.16
CA ILE A 423 13.79 -11.21 2.95
C ILE A 423 14.35 -12.64 2.93
N PRO A 424 14.64 -13.27 4.08
CA PRO A 424 15.40 -14.52 4.11
C PRO A 424 14.63 -15.70 3.51
N ASN A 425 13.32 -15.82 3.79
CA ASN A 425 12.49 -16.94 3.33
C ASN A 425 11.11 -16.44 2.85
N PRO A 426 11.02 -15.64 1.76
CA PRO A 426 9.79 -15.01 1.35
C PRO A 426 8.78 -16.02 0.77
N TYR A 427 7.50 -15.91 1.18
CA TYR A 427 6.39 -16.64 0.57
C TYR A 427 5.85 -15.83 -0.61
N TRP A 428 6.25 -16.23 -1.81
CA TRP A 428 5.76 -15.63 -3.06
C TRP A 428 4.45 -16.27 -3.49
N ARG A 429 3.44 -15.44 -3.72
CA ARG A 429 2.12 -15.82 -4.23
C ARG A 429 1.65 -14.77 -5.23
N MET A 430 0.83 -15.16 -6.20
CA MET A 430 0.33 -14.21 -7.20
C MET A 430 -0.60 -13.18 -6.55
N PRO A 431 -0.58 -11.90 -6.98
CA PRO A 431 0.29 -11.30 -8.00
C PRO A 431 1.67 -10.84 -7.47
N LEU A 432 2.74 -11.24 -8.16
CA LEU A 432 4.13 -11.01 -7.71
C LEU A 432 4.58 -9.54 -7.75
N ALA A 433 3.89 -8.67 -8.50
CA ALA A 433 4.24 -7.26 -8.64
C ALA A 433 4.19 -6.46 -7.33
N PHE A 434 3.57 -7.03 -6.28
CA PHE A 434 3.41 -6.40 -4.97
C PHE A 434 4.36 -6.96 -3.90
N GLY A 435 5.28 -7.85 -4.29
CA GLY A 435 6.22 -8.49 -3.37
C GLY A 435 5.69 -9.77 -2.72
N PRO A 436 6.40 -10.30 -1.72
CA PRO A 436 5.98 -11.49 -0.99
C PRO A 436 4.64 -11.28 -0.28
N MET A 437 3.78 -12.30 -0.29
CA MET A 437 2.42 -12.19 0.22
C MET A 437 2.35 -12.57 1.70
N PRO A 438 1.85 -11.69 2.59
CA PRO A 438 1.73 -11.98 4.01
C PRO A 438 0.72 -13.10 4.28
N GLY A 439 0.97 -13.90 5.30
CA GLY A 439 0.11 -15.03 5.64
C GLY A 439 0.26 -15.47 7.10
N PRO A 440 -0.23 -16.67 7.43
CA PRO A 440 -0.18 -17.21 8.80
C PRO A 440 1.25 -17.43 9.31
N ARG A 441 2.22 -17.62 8.41
CA ARG A 441 3.61 -17.94 8.78
C ARG A 441 4.50 -16.72 8.93
N GLN A 442 4.30 -15.68 8.11
CA GLN A 442 5.09 -14.45 8.14
C GLN A 442 4.32 -13.24 7.62
N ASN A 443 4.80 -12.04 7.97
CA ASN A 443 4.33 -10.78 7.39
C ASN A 443 4.98 -10.50 6.03
N HIS A 444 4.67 -9.35 5.42
CA HIS A 444 5.19 -8.95 4.10
C HIS A 444 6.70 -8.60 4.09
N LEU A 445 7.32 -8.48 5.27
CA LEU A 445 8.76 -8.30 5.46
C LEU A 445 9.48 -9.64 5.73
N GLY A 446 8.73 -10.75 5.67
CA GLY A 446 9.18 -12.09 6.01
C GLY A 446 9.54 -12.31 7.47
N VAL A 447 9.02 -11.48 8.37
CA VAL A 447 9.11 -11.70 9.81
C VAL A 447 8.06 -12.74 10.20
N PRO A 448 8.43 -13.85 10.88
CA PRO A 448 7.48 -14.83 11.36
C PRO A 448 6.38 -14.21 12.23
N ARG A 449 5.16 -14.73 12.15
CA ARG A 449 4.03 -14.23 12.95
C ARG A 449 4.16 -14.65 14.41
N ASP A 450 3.77 -13.76 15.31
CA ASP A 450 3.66 -14.06 16.74
C ASP A 450 2.28 -14.66 17.02
N GLY A 451 2.24 -16.00 17.04
CA GLY A 451 1.04 -16.75 17.37
C GLY A 451 0.77 -16.89 18.86
N THR A 452 1.56 -16.27 19.76
CA THR A 452 1.42 -16.51 21.20
C THR A 452 0.02 -16.18 21.67
N GLN A 453 -0.56 -15.04 21.32
CA GLN A 453 -1.90 -14.65 21.78
C GLN A 453 -3.06 -15.41 21.12
N SER A 454 -2.79 -16.24 20.11
CA SER A 454 -3.79 -17.03 19.41
C SER A 454 -4.40 -18.08 20.33
N THR A 455 -5.69 -18.34 20.17
CA THR A 455 -6.40 -19.39 20.91
C THR A 455 -7.15 -20.28 19.93
N PHE A 456 -7.27 -21.56 20.24
CA PHE A 456 -8.05 -22.47 19.43
C PHE A 456 -8.92 -23.43 20.23
N THR A 457 -10.06 -23.75 19.64
CA THR A 457 -11.03 -24.72 20.14
C THR A 457 -11.22 -25.80 19.09
N THR A 458 -10.97 -27.05 19.43
CA THR A 458 -11.12 -28.19 18.52
C THR A 458 -12.20 -29.13 19.03
N ALA A 459 -13.16 -29.47 18.17
CA ALA A 459 -14.18 -30.48 18.41
C ALA A 459 -13.99 -31.64 17.42
N SER A 460 -13.98 -32.87 17.93
CA SER A 460 -13.64 -34.05 17.14
C SER A 460 -14.64 -35.18 17.34
N ILE A 461 -14.98 -35.89 16.27
CA ILE A 461 -15.82 -37.10 16.30
C ILE A 461 -15.06 -38.21 15.58
N LYS A 462 -14.44 -39.13 16.34
CA LYS A 462 -13.82 -40.36 15.80
C LYS A 462 -14.87 -41.45 15.65
N PHE A 463 -14.87 -42.10 14.50
CA PHE A 463 -15.82 -43.17 14.18
C PHE A 463 -15.15 -44.31 13.44
N LYS A 464 -15.73 -45.50 13.61
CA LYS A 464 -15.35 -46.73 12.91
C LYS A 464 -16.19 -46.87 11.66
N THR A 465 -15.55 -47.11 10.53
CA THR A 465 -16.21 -47.20 9.21
C THR A 465 -15.52 -48.23 8.32
N SER A 466 -16.00 -48.38 7.08
CA SER A 466 -15.43 -49.30 6.09
C SER A 466 -14.04 -48.83 5.67
N ARG A 467 -13.03 -49.67 5.86
CA ARG A 467 -11.67 -49.41 5.33
C ARG A 467 -11.69 -49.24 3.82
N THR A 468 -12.48 -50.05 3.12
CA THR A 468 -12.57 -50.01 1.65
C THR A 468 -13.14 -48.70 1.14
N VAL A 469 -14.18 -48.15 1.79
CA VAL A 469 -14.74 -46.85 1.39
C VAL A 469 -13.73 -45.73 1.64
N LEU A 470 -13.01 -45.75 2.77
CA LEU A 470 -11.93 -44.79 3.05
C LEU A 470 -10.75 -44.93 2.07
N GLN A 471 -10.39 -46.16 1.69
CA GLN A 471 -9.35 -46.43 0.69
C GLN A 471 -9.70 -45.83 -0.69
N ASN A 472 -10.99 -45.68 -1.00
CA ASN A 472 -11.45 -45.03 -2.22
C ASN A 472 -11.24 -43.50 -2.22
N LEU A 473 -10.90 -42.90 -1.08
CA LEU A 473 -10.56 -41.47 -0.96
C LEU A 473 -9.06 -41.19 -1.17
N PHE A 474 -8.23 -42.23 -1.29
CA PHE A 474 -6.82 -42.07 -1.66
C PHE A 474 -6.68 -41.48 -3.08
N PRO A 475 -5.53 -40.86 -3.39
CA PRO A 475 -5.30 -40.27 -4.70
C PRO A 475 -5.52 -41.26 -5.86
N PRO A 476 -5.95 -40.79 -7.05
CA PRO A 476 -6.19 -41.65 -8.21
C PRO A 476 -5.01 -42.58 -8.51
N GLY A 477 -5.31 -43.86 -8.75
CA GLY A 477 -4.28 -44.89 -8.97
C GLY A 477 -3.59 -45.42 -7.70
N ARG A 478 -3.79 -44.78 -6.53
CA ARG A 478 -3.38 -45.24 -5.18
C ARG A 478 -1.91 -45.67 -5.06
N ARG A 479 -1.03 -45.17 -5.92
CA ARG A 479 0.37 -45.60 -5.97
C ARG A 479 1.09 -45.22 -4.68
N GLY A 480 1.53 -46.23 -3.93
CA GLY A 480 2.18 -46.07 -2.64
C GLY A 480 1.23 -45.91 -1.45
N TRP A 481 -0.08 -45.75 -1.65
CA TRP A 481 -1.04 -45.52 -0.55
C TRP A 481 -1.71 -46.82 -0.10
N ARG A 482 -1.58 -47.15 1.18
CA ARG A 482 -2.25 -48.31 1.80
C ARG A 482 -2.59 -48.05 3.26
N PHE A 483 -3.40 -48.91 3.87
CA PHE A 483 -3.53 -48.94 5.32
C PHE A 483 -2.41 -49.79 5.92
N SER A 484 -1.94 -49.45 7.11
CA SER A 484 -0.95 -50.23 7.86
C SER A 484 -1.53 -51.57 8.34
N ALA A 485 -2.81 -51.60 8.70
CA ALA A 485 -3.51 -52.78 9.20
C ALA A 485 -4.36 -53.49 8.11
N PRO A 486 -4.47 -54.83 8.16
CA PRO A 486 -5.23 -55.61 7.18
C PRO A 486 -6.75 -55.67 7.46
N ASP A 487 -7.24 -55.01 8.50
CA ASP A 487 -8.64 -55.06 8.94
C ASP A 487 -9.63 -54.63 7.84
N THR A 488 -10.87 -55.09 7.89
CA THR A 488 -11.93 -54.64 6.96
C THR A 488 -12.59 -53.32 7.39
N VAL A 489 -12.26 -52.87 8.60
CA VAL A 489 -12.72 -51.64 9.25
C VAL A 489 -11.52 -50.73 9.52
N ALA A 490 -11.74 -49.43 9.50
CA ALA A 490 -10.73 -48.44 9.86
C ALA A 490 -11.38 -47.28 10.61
N TYR A 491 -10.54 -46.40 11.15
CA TYR A 491 -11.00 -45.23 11.90
C TYR A 491 -10.78 -43.95 11.10
N ALA A 492 -11.74 -43.05 11.20
CA ALA A 492 -11.62 -41.70 10.71
C ALA A 492 -12.19 -40.72 11.73
N THR A 493 -11.75 -39.46 11.64
CA THR A 493 -12.20 -38.40 12.52
C THR A 493 -12.60 -37.17 11.72
N PHE A 494 -13.80 -36.66 11.96
CA PHE A 494 -14.12 -35.28 11.61
C PHE A 494 -13.62 -34.37 12.72
N SER A 495 -12.75 -33.41 12.37
CA SER A 495 -12.19 -32.44 13.31
C SER A 495 -12.49 -31.02 12.86
N GLN A 496 -13.26 -30.32 13.67
CA GLN A 496 -13.51 -28.91 13.51
C GLN A 496 -12.61 -28.13 14.46
N THR A 497 -11.90 -27.11 13.96
CA THR A 497 -11.12 -26.19 14.80
C THR A 497 -11.53 -24.75 14.51
N THR A 498 -11.72 -23.98 15.58
CA THR A 498 -11.93 -22.53 15.54
C THR A 498 -10.66 -21.87 16.02
N LEU A 499 -10.09 -21.01 15.20
CA LEU A 499 -8.90 -20.23 15.47
C LEU A 499 -9.33 -18.79 15.75
N ASN A 500 -8.87 -18.21 16.86
CA ASN A 500 -9.20 -16.85 17.28
C ASN A 500 -7.92 -16.06 17.55
N LYS A 501 -8.02 -14.71 17.49
CA LYS A 501 -6.92 -13.77 17.75
C LYS A 501 -5.73 -13.95 16.80
N MET A 502 -6.02 -14.25 15.53
CA MET A 502 -4.99 -14.45 14.52
C MET A 502 -4.41 -13.11 14.10
N GLU A 503 -3.17 -12.83 14.50
CA GLU A 503 -2.44 -11.58 14.19
C GLU A 503 -2.47 -11.26 12.68
N TRP A 504 -2.26 -12.27 11.84
CA TRP A 504 -2.21 -12.13 10.39
C TRP A 504 -3.57 -11.80 9.74
N LEU A 505 -4.68 -11.96 10.48
CA LEU A 505 -6.02 -11.54 10.09
C LEU A 505 -6.49 -10.28 10.87
N GLY A 506 -5.56 -9.51 11.42
CA GLY A 506 -5.91 -8.31 12.19
C GLY A 506 -6.58 -8.62 13.53
N GLY A 507 -6.29 -9.79 14.12
CA GLY A 507 -6.84 -10.24 15.40
C GLY A 507 -8.19 -10.97 15.29
N SER A 508 -8.73 -11.15 14.08
CA SER A 508 -9.95 -11.96 13.88
C SER A 508 -9.65 -13.47 13.91
N GLY A 509 -10.70 -14.28 13.70
CA GLY A 509 -10.61 -15.74 13.68
C GLY A 509 -11.23 -16.36 12.44
N TYR A 510 -11.08 -17.68 12.31
CA TYR A 510 -11.76 -18.49 11.29
C TYR A 510 -11.94 -19.92 11.78
N SER A 511 -12.83 -20.66 11.12
CA SER A 511 -13.13 -22.04 11.45
C SER A 511 -12.81 -22.95 10.28
N HIS A 512 -12.37 -24.16 10.57
CA HIS A 512 -12.19 -25.21 9.58
C HIS A 512 -12.69 -26.55 10.10
N ILE A 513 -13.03 -27.47 9.18
CA ILE A 513 -13.39 -28.85 9.49
C ILE A 513 -12.79 -29.80 8.47
N GLY A 514 -12.04 -30.80 8.92
CA GLY A 514 -11.37 -31.78 8.06
C GLY A 514 -11.78 -33.22 8.39
N LEU A 515 -11.68 -34.10 7.39
CA LEU A 515 -11.77 -35.55 7.56
C LEU A 515 -10.35 -36.11 7.64
N TYR A 516 -10.02 -36.81 8.71
CA TYR A 516 -8.72 -37.44 8.92
C TYR A 516 -8.90 -38.96 8.92
N VAL A 517 -8.16 -39.65 8.07
CA VAL A 517 -8.19 -41.11 7.91
C VAL A 517 -6.94 -41.68 8.57
N HIS A 518 -7.10 -42.49 9.61
CA HIS A 518 -5.98 -42.91 10.46
C HIS A 518 -5.35 -44.23 10.00
N GLY A 519 -4.10 -44.49 10.40
CA GLY A 519 -3.40 -45.74 10.10
C GLY A 519 -3.07 -45.90 8.61
N VAL A 520 -2.69 -44.81 7.94
CA VAL A 520 -2.34 -44.81 6.51
C VAL A 520 -0.82 -44.83 6.35
N GLU A 521 -0.35 -45.63 5.40
CA GLU A 521 1.03 -45.66 4.95
C GLU A 521 1.15 -45.10 3.54
N TYR A 522 2.18 -44.29 3.32
CA TYR A 522 2.66 -43.88 2.00
C TYR A 522 4.06 -44.43 1.74
N VAL A 523 4.17 -45.30 0.73
CA VAL A 523 5.45 -45.80 0.21
C VAL A 523 5.97 -44.83 -0.84
N GLN A 524 7.05 -44.14 -0.49
CA GLN A 524 7.77 -43.23 -1.38
C GLN A 524 8.43 -43.98 -2.55
N LYS A 525 8.87 -43.23 -3.56
CA LYS A 525 9.51 -43.81 -4.76
C LYS A 525 10.82 -44.55 -4.47
N ASP A 526 11.51 -44.17 -3.40
CA ASP A 526 12.75 -44.79 -2.93
C ASP A 526 12.51 -46.04 -2.05
N GLY A 527 11.24 -46.36 -1.76
CA GLY A 527 10.83 -47.47 -0.90
C GLY A 527 10.64 -47.09 0.58
N THR A 528 10.95 -45.85 0.97
CA THR A 528 10.72 -45.35 2.34
C THR A 528 9.23 -45.33 2.65
N VAL A 529 8.84 -45.82 3.83
CA VAL A 529 7.44 -45.84 4.27
C VAL A 529 7.22 -44.73 5.28
N ILE A 530 6.23 -43.86 5.02
CA ILE A 530 5.75 -42.86 5.97
C ILE A 530 4.40 -43.34 6.52
N GLN A 531 4.21 -43.27 7.82
CA GLN A 531 2.95 -43.59 8.48
C GLN A 531 2.29 -42.32 9.02
N GLY A 532 0.98 -42.16 8.84
CA GLY A 532 0.26 -41.02 9.39
C GLY A 532 -1.23 -41.00 9.11
N SER A 533 -1.85 -39.92 9.56
CA SER A 533 -3.25 -39.61 9.26
C SER A 533 -3.37 -38.94 7.89
N TYR A 534 -4.07 -39.56 6.95
CA TYR A 534 -4.35 -38.96 5.64
C TYR A 534 -5.51 -37.97 5.72
N LEU A 535 -5.29 -36.75 5.24
CA LEU A 535 -6.29 -35.67 5.15
C LEU A 535 -6.76 -35.53 3.69
N PRO A 536 -7.80 -36.27 3.25
CA PRO A 536 -8.35 -36.16 1.90
C PRO A 536 -9.03 -34.81 1.63
N ILE A 537 -9.58 -34.17 2.66
CA ILE A 537 -10.30 -32.91 2.50
C ILE A 537 -10.30 -32.09 3.79
N LEU A 538 -10.07 -30.79 3.63
CA LEU A 538 -10.19 -29.78 4.68
C LEU A 538 -11.11 -28.66 4.19
N PHE A 539 -12.16 -28.33 4.93
CA PHE A 539 -13.01 -27.19 4.62
C PHE A 539 -12.70 -26.01 5.52
N GLU A 540 -12.68 -24.79 4.99
CA GLU A 540 -12.42 -23.57 5.75
C GLU A 540 -13.46 -22.48 5.48
N SER A 541 -13.70 -21.64 6.50
CA SER A 541 -14.70 -20.58 6.48
C SER A 541 -14.23 -19.26 5.85
N LEU A 542 -12.95 -19.15 5.47
CA LEU A 542 -12.37 -17.96 4.83
C LEU A 542 -11.48 -18.35 3.65
N THR A 543 -11.39 -17.47 2.65
CA THR A 543 -10.59 -17.66 1.44
C THR A 543 -9.09 -17.56 1.67
N ASP A 544 -8.65 -16.65 2.53
CA ASP A 544 -7.24 -16.38 2.81
C ASP A 544 -6.45 -17.61 3.29
N PRO A 545 -6.93 -18.39 4.31
CA PRO A 545 -6.23 -19.58 4.75
C PRO A 545 -6.31 -20.76 3.74
N ILE A 546 -7.29 -20.72 2.82
CA ILE A 546 -7.39 -21.68 1.71
C ILE A 546 -6.26 -21.44 0.72
N VAL A 547 -6.06 -20.19 0.29
CA VAL A 547 -5.00 -19.81 -0.65
C VAL A 547 -3.62 -20.13 -0.05
N SER A 548 -3.35 -19.67 1.18
CA SER A 548 -2.07 -19.95 1.83
C SER A 548 -1.84 -21.44 2.05
N GLY A 549 -2.86 -22.20 2.46
CA GLY A 549 -2.72 -23.64 2.72
C GLY A 549 -2.52 -24.47 1.45
N ARG A 550 -3.18 -24.12 0.34
CA ARG A 550 -3.00 -24.82 -0.94
C ARG A 550 -1.62 -24.56 -1.54
N GLU A 551 -1.19 -23.30 -1.57
CA GLU A 551 0.06 -22.93 -2.23
C GLU A 551 1.28 -23.32 -1.40
N GLU A 552 1.22 -23.09 -0.07
CA GLU A 552 2.37 -23.31 0.83
C GLU A 552 2.45 -24.76 1.34
N LEU A 553 1.32 -25.41 1.64
CA LEU A 553 1.30 -26.78 2.20
C LEU A 553 0.83 -27.86 1.22
N GLY A 554 0.19 -27.50 0.10
CA GLY A 554 -0.45 -28.48 -0.77
C GLY A 554 -1.70 -29.14 -0.17
N ALA A 555 -2.28 -28.55 0.88
CA ALA A 555 -3.45 -29.11 1.55
C ALA A 555 -4.72 -29.02 0.66
N PRO A 556 -5.59 -30.06 0.66
CA PRO A 556 -6.80 -30.09 -0.15
C PRO A 556 -7.92 -29.26 0.50
N LYS A 557 -7.74 -27.93 0.50
CA LYS A 557 -8.65 -27.01 1.19
C LYS A 557 -9.82 -26.59 0.31
N LEU A 558 -11.07 -26.58 0.78
CA LEU A 558 -12.22 -26.03 0.07
C LEU A 558 -12.99 -25.05 0.95
N TYR A 559 -13.72 -24.11 0.34
CA TYR A 559 -14.56 -23.20 1.10
C TYR A 559 -15.85 -23.88 1.55
N THR A 560 -16.23 -23.69 2.81
CA THR A 560 -17.59 -23.94 3.30
C THR A 560 -17.88 -22.99 4.46
N SER A 561 -19.12 -22.54 4.62
CA SER A 561 -19.54 -21.94 5.90
C SER A 561 -19.47 -22.99 7.00
N VAL A 562 -18.96 -22.60 8.17
CA VAL A 562 -18.84 -23.46 9.36
C VAL A 562 -19.45 -22.72 10.53
N ASP A 563 -20.71 -23.04 10.86
CA ASP A 563 -21.43 -22.43 11.97
C ASP A 563 -21.29 -23.31 13.21
N ILE A 564 -20.99 -22.69 14.34
CA ILE A 564 -20.72 -23.39 15.60
C ILE A 564 -21.69 -22.88 16.66
N TYR A 565 -22.31 -23.82 17.36
CA TYR A 565 -23.23 -23.54 18.44
C TYR A 565 -22.78 -24.33 19.67
N ARG A 566 -22.21 -23.64 20.66
CA ARG A 566 -21.73 -24.22 21.91
C ARG A 566 -22.69 -23.88 23.03
N ARG A 567 -23.08 -24.90 23.80
CA ARG A 567 -23.83 -24.80 25.05
C ARG A 567 -23.07 -25.53 26.14
N ALA A 568 -23.52 -25.40 27.39
CA ALA A 568 -22.84 -26.00 28.56
C ALA A 568 -22.56 -27.51 28.42
N LYS A 569 -23.49 -28.25 27.81
CA LYS A 569 -23.40 -29.72 27.64
C LYS A 569 -23.44 -30.19 26.19
N SER A 570 -23.40 -29.28 25.22
CA SER A 570 -23.48 -29.68 23.81
C SER A 570 -22.65 -28.79 22.90
N TYR A 571 -22.09 -29.38 21.85
CA TYR A 571 -21.37 -28.67 20.80
C TYR A 571 -21.93 -29.10 19.44
N ARG A 572 -22.46 -28.15 18.67
CA ARG A 572 -23.06 -28.40 17.35
C ARG A 572 -22.28 -27.65 16.28
N ILE A 573 -22.00 -28.33 15.18
CA ILE A 573 -21.38 -27.74 13.99
C ILE A 573 -22.34 -27.92 12.82
N ARG A 574 -22.49 -26.89 12.00
CA ARG A 574 -23.17 -26.96 10.70
C ARG A 574 -22.24 -26.51 9.60
N THR A 575 -22.27 -27.23 8.49
CA THR A 575 -21.53 -26.85 7.29
C THR A 575 -22.48 -26.60 6.13
N GLY A 576 -22.16 -25.59 5.31
CA GLY A 576 -23.02 -25.22 4.20
C GLY A 576 -22.35 -24.33 3.15
N TRP A 577 -23.08 -24.06 2.08
CA TRP A 577 -22.70 -23.16 1.00
C TRP A 577 -23.91 -22.32 0.58
N GLN A 578 -23.78 -20.99 0.65
CA GLN A 578 -24.86 -20.05 0.31
C GLN A 578 -26.22 -20.35 0.98
N GLY A 579 -26.19 -20.84 2.22
CA GLY A 579 -27.40 -21.18 3.00
C GLY A 579 -27.87 -22.62 2.84
N SER A 580 -27.40 -23.36 1.84
CA SER A 580 -27.62 -24.81 1.71
C SER A 580 -26.75 -25.55 2.72
N LEU A 581 -27.37 -26.23 3.69
CA LEU A 581 -26.66 -26.97 4.73
C LEU A 581 -26.46 -28.42 4.30
N TRP A 582 -25.22 -28.90 4.33
CA TRP A 582 -24.87 -30.26 3.94
C TRP A 582 -24.31 -31.11 5.08
N GLY A 583 -23.84 -30.50 6.16
CA GLY A 583 -23.28 -31.25 7.29
C GLY A 583 -23.85 -30.80 8.63
N HIS A 584 -24.16 -31.77 9.47
CA HIS A 584 -24.65 -31.59 10.82
C HIS A 584 -23.85 -32.48 11.77
N PHE A 585 -23.12 -31.88 12.70
CA PHE A 585 -22.32 -32.61 13.69
C PHE A 585 -22.78 -32.19 15.08
N LEU A 586 -22.91 -33.15 15.99
CA LEU A 586 -23.45 -32.93 17.31
C LEU A 586 -22.70 -33.76 18.34
N LEU A 587 -22.21 -33.10 19.37
CA LEU A 587 -21.73 -33.71 20.61
C LEU A 587 -22.67 -33.28 21.73
N GLU A 588 -23.23 -34.24 22.45
CA GLU A 588 -24.11 -34.02 23.61
C GLU A 588 -23.49 -34.61 24.88
N ASP A 589 -24.08 -34.30 26.03
CA ASP A 589 -23.62 -34.80 27.34
C ASP A 589 -22.13 -34.54 27.59
N LEU A 590 -21.64 -33.35 27.22
CA LEU A 590 -20.24 -32.98 27.46
C LEU A 590 -19.93 -32.92 28.96
N VAL A 591 -18.89 -33.64 29.36
CA VAL A 591 -18.34 -33.67 30.72
C VAL A 591 -16.88 -33.25 30.66
N GLU A 592 -16.51 -32.29 31.48
CA GLU A 592 -15.13 -31.82 31.59
C GLU A 592 -14.26 -32.91 32.27
N VAL A 593 -13.09 -33.16 31.69
CA VAL A 593 -12.10 -34.14 32.19
C VAL A 593 -10.73 -33.50 32.30
N GLU A 594 -9.89 -34.05 33.17
CA GLU A 594 -8.51 -33.60 33.33
C GLU A 594 -7.72 -33.84 32.02
N PRO A 595 -7.03 -32.83 31.45
CA PRO A 595 -6.32 -32.97 30.18
C PRO A 595 -5.31 -34.13 30.15
N ALA A 596 -4.68 -34.45 31.28
CA ALA A 596 -3.72 -35.55 31.42
C ALA A 596 -4.34 -36.95 31.43
N SER A 597 -5.66 -37.08 31.52
CA SER A 597 -6.39 -38.35 31.63
C SER A 597 -6.83 -38.94 30.28
N THR A 598 -6.57 -38.24 29.18
CA THR A 598 -6.97 -38.67 27.83
C THR A 598 -5.78 -39.35 27.11
N PRO A 599 -5.93 -40.57 26.55
CA PRO A 599 -4.88 -41.21 25.76
C PRO A 599 -4.39 -40.28 24.64
N GLY A 600 -3.06 -40.17 24.48
CA GLY A 600 -2.42 -39.15 23.66
C GLY A 600 -2.73 -39.23 22.16
N GLY A 601 -2.85 -38.05 21.54
CA GLY A 601 -2.96 -37.84 20.10
C GLY A 601 -4.40 -37.79 19.57
N PHE A 602 -4.68 -36.83 18.67
CA PHE A 602 -5.98 -36.67 17.99
C PHE A 602 -6.45 -37.94 17.23
N SER A 603 -5.51 -38.81 16.83
CA SER A 603 -5.81 -40.06 16.12
C SER A 603 -6.04 -41.26 17.04
N GLY A 604 -5.48 -41.30 18.26
CA GLY A 604 -5.40 -42.52 19.08
C GLY A 604 -4.65 -43.70 18.43
N GLU A 605 -4.01 -43.48 17.27
CA GLU A 605 -3.12 -44.39 16.55
C GLU A 605 -1.68 -43.86 16.65
N ALA A 606 -0.67 -44.72 16.49
CA ALA A 606 0.73 -44.29 16.36
C ALA A 606 0.98 -43.67 14.98
N ASP A 607 0.38 -42.51 14.72
CA ASP A 607 0.59 -41.73 13.49
C ASP A 607 1.75 -40.75 13.68
N ASP A 608 2.66 -40.68 12.71
CA ASP A 608 3.85 -39.81 12.80
C ASP A 608 3.59 -38.37 12.33
N GLY A 609 2.45 -38.13 11.66
CA GLY A 609 2.08 -36.82 11.11
C GLY A 609 0.82 -36.84 10.25
N ILE A 610 0.59 -35.76 9.51
CA ILE A 610 -0.52 -35.60 8.56
C ILE A 610 0.00 -35.79 7.13
N LEU A 611 -0.63 -36.70 6.39
CA LEU A 611 -0.40 -36.93 4.96
C LEU A 611 -1.43 -36.14 4.14
N VAL A 612 -0.96 -35.38 3.15
CA VAL A 612 -1.81 -34.71 2.14
C VAL A 612 -1.31 -35.04 0.74
N TYR A 613 -2.18 -34.92 -0.26
CA TYR A 613 -1.81 -35.06 -1.65
C TYR A 613 -1.87 -33.72 -2.38
N LYS A 614 -0.70 -33.19 -2.78
CA LYS A 614 -0.61 -31.95 -3.53
C LYS A 614 -0.82 -32.24 -5.01
N TYR A 615 -1.75 -31.53 -5.63
CA TYR A 615 -1.95 -31.51 -7.08
C TYR A 615 -2.18 -30.08 -7.55
N LEU A 616 -1.30 -29.57 -8.41
CA LEU A 616 -1.46 -28.28 -9.09
C LEU A 616 -1.59 -28.52 -10.60
N PRO A 617 -2.69 -28.12 -11.25
CA PRO A 617 -2.84 -28.30 -12.69
C PRO A 617 -1.94 -27.34 -13.47
N GLN A 618 -1.47 -27.76 -14.65
CA GLN A 618 -0.87 -26.85 -15.62
C GLN A 618 -1.93 -25.85 -16.13
N THR A 619 -1.53 -24.58 -16.25
CA THR A 619 -2.43 -23.51 -16.72
C THR A 619 -2.71 -23.65 -18.22
N GLY A 620 -3.95 -23.41 -18.63
CA GLY A 620 -4.36 -23.34 -20.03
C GLY A 620 -5.25 -24.51 -20.48
N ARG A 621 -6.22 -24.22 -21.36
CA ARG A 621 -7.26 -25.17 -21.80
C ARG A 621 -6.73 -26.46 -22.44
N LEU A 622 -5.55 -26.43 -23.06
CA LEU A 622 -4.92 -27.60 -23.68
C LEU A 622 -4.18 -28.50 -22.68
N ASN A 623 -4.05 -28.06 -21.42
CA ASN A 623 -3.32 -28.75 -20.37
C ASN A 623 -4.23 -29.42 -19.35
N ASN A 624 -5.52 -29.57 -19.67
CA ASN A 624 -6.45 -30.36 -18.87
C ASN A 624 -5.86 -31.75 -18.56
N ASN A 625 -5.97 -32.20 -17.31
CA ASN A 625 -5.41 -33.45 -16.78
C ASN A 625 -3.87 -33.55 -16.75
N LYS A 626 -3.14 -32.45 -16.92
CA LYS A 626 -1.69 -32.41 -16.72
C LYS A 626 -1.35 -31.68 -15.42
N ALA A 627 -0.63 -32.34 -14.53
CA ALA A 627 -0.08 -31.69 -13.34
C ALA A 627 1.13 -30.81 -13.71
N ALA A 628 1.18 -29.62 -13.14
CA ALA A 628 2.41 -28.84 -13.02
C ALA A 628 3.26 -29.39 -11.86
N GLU A 629 2.60 -29.75 -10.76
CA GLU A 629 3.20 -30.37 -9.57
C GLU A 629 2.25 -31.42 -9.00
N GLU A 630 2.77 -32.60 -8.62
CA GLU A 630 1.98 -33.68 -8.02
C GLU A 630 2.85 -34.59 -7.13
N TYR A 631 2.58 -34.62 -5.81
CA TYR A 631 3.28 -35.47 -4.84
C TYR A 631 2.54 -35.58 -3.50
N ALA A 632 2.89 -36.58 -2.70
CA ALA A 632 2.46 -36.65 -1.30
C ALA A 632 3.30 -35.69 -0.46
N ALA A 633 2.65 -34.80 0.29
CA ALA A 633 3.29 -33.96 1.30
C ALA A 633 2.98 -34.50 2.69
N PHE A 634 3.93 -34.34 3.61
CA PHE A 634 3.85 -34.87 4.96
C PHE A 634 4.22 -33.79 5.96
N ASP A 635 3.36 -33.59 6.95
CA ASP A 635 3.53 -32.65 8.05
C ASP A 635 3.77 -33.44 9.34
N PRO A 636 5.03 -33.64 9.77
CA PRO A 636 5.38 -34.49 10.91
C PRO A 636 5.00 -33.84 12.24
N PHE A 637 4.42 -34.61 13.16
CA PHE A 637 4.08 -34.11 14.49
C PHE A 637 5.32 -33.76 15.33
N SER A 638 6.48 -34.36 15.03
CA SER A 638 7.75 -34.14 15.73
C SER A 638 8.42 -32.79 15.43
N GLU A 639 8.10 -32.17 14.29
CA GLU A 639 8.65 -30.86 13.89
C GLU A 639 7.63 -29.71 14.06
N ALA A 640 6.41 -30.03 14.48
CA ALA A 640 5.41 -29.03 14.82
C ALA A 640 5.91 -28.18 16.01
N VAL A 641 5.80 -26.85 15.90
CA VAL A 641 5.93 -25.93 17.04
C VAL A 641 5.06 -26.50 18.16
N PRO A 642 5.55 -26.65 19.41
CA PRO A 642 4.83 -27.39 20.45
C PRO A 642 3.39 -26.92 20.52
N THR A 643 2.47 -27.79 20.08
CA THR A 643 1.04 -27.55 20.20
C THR A 643 0.79 -27.31 21.68
N PRO A 644 0.30 -26.13 22.10
CA PRO A 644 0.20 -25.85 23.51
C PRO A 644 -0.76 -26.88 24.13
N ASN A 645 -0.45 -27.38 25.31
CA ASN A 645 -1.29 -28.41 25.93
C ASN A 645 -2.72 -27.87 26.10
N PRO A 646 -3.74 -28.70 25.82
CA PRO A 646 -5.12 -28.32 26.07
C PRO A 646 -5.28 -28.00 27.54
N ARG A 647 -5.81 -26.81 27.81
CA ARG A 647 -6.10 -26.34 29.17
C ARG A 647 -7.32 -27.02 29.74
N LYS A 648 -8.31 -27.26 28.88
CA LYS A 648 -9.60 -27.84 29.24
C LYS A 648 -10.04 -28.80 28.15
N VAL A 649 -10.54 -29.96 28.56
CA VAL A 649 -10.99 -31.03 27.69
C VAL A 649 -12.37 -31.47 28.16
N TRP A 650 -13.29 -31.69 27.23
CA TRP A 650 -14.56 -32.34 27.49
C TRP A 650 -14.65 -33.60 26.66
N THR A 651 -15.26 -34.63 27.23
CA THR A 651 -15.65 -35.85 26.53
C THR A 651 -17.16 -35.92 26.41
N SER A 652 -17.65 -36.48 25.32
CA SER A 652 -19.07 -36.66 25.02
C SER A 652 -19.40 -38.14 24.93
N SER A 653 -20.35 -38.62 25.73
CA SER A 653 -20.87 -39.99 25.60
C SER A 653 -21.83 -40.17 24.42
N LYS A 654 -22.25 -39.07 23.77
CA LYS A 654 -23.24 -39.06 22.70
C LYS A 654 -22.82 -38.09 21.59
N ALA A 655 -22.03 -38.60 20.65
CA ALA A 655 -21.61 -37.87 19.46
C ALA A 655 -22.25 -38.48 18.20
N SER A 656 -22.64 -37.63 17.24
CA SER A 656 -23.20 -38.04 15.96
C SER A 656 -22.91 -37.03 14.87
N PHE A 657 -22.98 -37.47 13.62
CA PHE A 657 -22.99 -36.57 12.47
C PHE A 657 -23.89 -37.11 11.37
N GLN A 658 -24.37 -36.21 10.53
CA GLN A 658 -25.16 -36.49 9.34
C GLN A 658 -24.62 -35.62 8.20
N ILE A 659 -24.42 -36.26 7.05
CA ILE A 659 -24.06 -35.60 5.79
C ILE A 659 -25.24 -35.71 4.85
N ASP A 660 -25.80 -34.57 4.44
CA ASP A 660 -26.77 -34.47 3.37
C ASP A 660 -26.00 -34.21 2.07
N PRO A 661 -26.03 -35.14 1.09
CA PRO A 661 -25.31 -34.96 -0.16
C PRO A 661 -25.75 -33.71 -0.94
N LEU A 662 -27.01 -33.28 -0.76
CA LEU A 662 -27.71 -32.30 -1.59
C LEU A 662 -27.64 -32.66 -3.09
N ASP A 663 -28.31 -31.89 -3.95
CA ASP A 663 -28.17 -32.05 -5.40
C ASP A 663 -27.25 -30.96 -6.02
N TRP A 664 -27.07 -31.05 -7.33
CA TRP A 664 -26.25 -30.10 -8.09
C TRP A 664 -26.84 -28.68 -8.08
N GLU A 665 -28.14 -28.50 -7.94
CA GLU A 665 -28.75 -27.16 -7.89
C GLU A 665 -28.48 -26.48 -6.54
N GLN A 666 -28.52 -27.26 -5.46
CA GLN A 666 -28.30 -26.77 -4.10
C GLN A 666 -26.81 -26.62 -3.75
N LEU A 667 -25.93 -27.44 -4.34
CA LEU A 667 -24.50 -27.48 -4.02
C LEU A 667 -23.61 -27.70 -5.27
N PRO A 668 -23.66 -26.84 -6.30
CA PRO A 668 -23.05 -27.12 -7.61
C PRO A 668 -21.54 -27.38 -7.55
N THR A 669 -20.78 -26.59 -6.79
CA THR A 669 -19.31 -26.72 -6.78
C THR A 669 -18.79 -27.82 -5.85
N LEU A 670 -19.62 -28.34 -4.95
CA LEU A 670 -19.20 -29.31 -3.92
C LEU A 670 -20.01 -30.61 -3.92
N HIS A 671 -21.10 -30.74 -4.69
CA HIS A 671 -21.98 -31.92 -4.69
C HIS A 671 -21.22 -33.24 -4.90
N HIS A 672 -20.28 -33.28 -5.85
CA HIS A 672 -19.45 -34.46 -6.11
C HIS A 672 -18.52 -34.83 -4.93
N VAL A 673 -18.12 -33.85 -4.10
CA VAL A 673 -17.32 -34.08 -2.89
C VAL A 673 -18.23 -34.56 -1.75
N ILE A 674 -19.33 -33.85 -1.50
CA ILE A 674 -20.22 -34.14 -0.36
C ILE A 674 -21.00 -35.44 -0.57
N SER A 675 -21.47 -35.73 -1.80
CA SER A 675 -22.10 -37.02 -2.11
C SER A 675 -21.15 -38.19 -1.84
N ARG A 676 -19.86 -38.03 -2.14
CA ARG A 676 -18.83 -39.03 -1.82
C ARG A 676 -18.62 -39.19 -0.31
N LEU A 677 -18.69 -38.11 0.48
CA LEU A 677 -18.60 -38.17 1.95
C LEU A 677 -19.85 -38.82 2.57
N ALA A 678 -21.03 -38.61 1.98
CA ALA A 678 -22.29 -39.20 2.46
C ALA A 678 -22.35 -40.73 2.31
N GLU A 679 -21.49 -41.33 1.48
CA GLU A 679 -21.39 -42.78 1.32
C GLU A 679 -20.74 -43.50 2.51
N LEU A 680 -20.14 -42.79 3.47
CA LEU A 680 -19.42 -43.39 4.59
C LEU A 680 -20.38 -44.13 5.54
N PRO A 681 -20.32 -45.48 5.64
CA PRO A 681 -21.13 -46.20 6.60
C PRO A 681 -20.55 -46.03 8.00
N VAL A 682 -21.30 -45.46 8.93
CA VAL A 682 -20.85 -45.31 10.33
C VAL A 682 -21.26 -46.56 11.11
N TYR A 683 -20.28 -47.38 11.49
CA TYR A 683 -20.53 -48.60 12.27
C TYR A 683 -20.60 -48.32 13.76
N GLU A 684 -19.76 -47.41 14.24
CA GLU A 684 -19.65 -47.06 15.65
C GLU A 684 -19.07 -45.65 15.78
N VAL A 685 -19.62 -44.84 16.69
CA VAL A 685 -19.00 -43.60 17.15
C VAL A 685 -18.42 -43.87 18.54
N LEU A 686 -17.12 -43.64 18.71
CA LEU A 686 -16.41 -44.00 19.95
C LEU A 686 -16.74 -43.00 21.06
N SER A 687 -17.32 -43.48 22.17
CA SER A 687 -17.86 -42.68 23.28
C SER A 687 -16.82 -41.90 24.11
N TRP A 688 -15.53 -42.22 23.98
CA TRP A 688 -14.42 -41.45 24.59
C TRP A 688 -13.77 -40.48 23.60
N ALA A 689 -14.14 -40.55 22.31
CA ALA A 689 -13.47 -39.83 21.23
C ALA A 689 -14.28 -38.65 20.66
N GLY A 690 -15.52 -38.48 21.13
CA GLY A 690 -16.21 -37.19 21.05
C GLY A 690 -15.54 -36.26 22.06
N SER A 691 -14.65 -35.38 21.61
CA SER A 691 -13.96 -34.45 22.52
C SER A 691 -14.01 -33.02 22.03
N VAL A 692 -14.02 -32.09 22.99
CA VAL A 692 -13.78 -30.68 22.76
C VAL A 692 -12.53 -30.32 23.55
N SER A 693 -11.58 -29.60 22.96
CA SER A 693 -10.36 -29.16 23.63
C SER A 693 -10.10 -27.67 23.37
N ILE A 694 -9.58 -26.96 24.37
CA ILE A 694 -9.23 -25.53 24.28
C ILE A 694 -7.77 -25.31 24.64
N VAL A 695 -7.06 -24.54 23.83
CA VAL A 695 -5.61 -24.28 23.95
C VAL A 695 -5.29 -22.76 23.77
N GLY A 696 -4.36 -22.19 24.58
CA GLY A 696 -3.85 -20.80 24.46
C GLY A 696 -3.05 -20.28 25.70
N PRO A 697 -2.46 -19.06 25.73
CA PRO A 697 -1.76 -18.46 26.89
C PRO A 697 -2.72 -17.84 27.91
N SER A 698 -2.19 -17.51 29.10
CA SER A 698 -2.92 -17.21 30.35
C SER A 698 -3.73 -15.92 30.27
N GLY A 699 -4.88 -15.97 29.60
CA GLY A 699 -6.12 -15.40 30.09
C GLY A 699 -7.07 -16.57 30.32
N TYR A 700 -7.86 -16.51 31.39
CA TYR A 700 -8.91 -17.47 31.68
C TYR A 700 -9.68 -17.85 30.40
N ALA A 701 -9.70 -19.14 30.02
CA ALA A 701 -10.82 -19.66 29.25
C ALA A 701 -11.96 -19.79 30.26
N ASP A 702 -12.69 -18.70 30.45
CA ASP A 702 -13.91 -18.68 31.23
C ASP A 702 -14.95 -19.51 30.48
N LEU A 703 -15.17 -20.75 30.92
CA LEU A 703 -16.12 -21.66 30.28
C LEU A 703 -17.59 -21.30 30.50
N PRO A 704 -17.94 -20.65 31.63
CA PRO A 704 -19.15 -19.85 31.70
C PRO A 704 -19.23 -18.79 30.58
N GLY A 705 -18.11 -18.17 30.19
CA GLY A 705 -17.97 -17.23 29.08
C GLY A 705 -18.06 -17.85 27.67
N ASP A 706 -17.45 -19.02 27.42
CA ASP A 706 -17.49 -19.68 26.10
C ASP A 706 -18.86 -20.33 25.79
N VAL A 707 -19.68 -20.55 26.82
CA VAL A 707 -21.10 -20.93 26.68
C VAL A 707 -21.99 -19.69 26.47
N LYS A 708 -21.51 -18.48 26.80
CA LYS A 708 -22.13 -17.21 26.40
C LYS A 708 -21.81 -16.83 24.94
N ASP A 709 -20.74 -17.37 24.34
CA ASP A 709 -20.21 -16.90 23.04
C ASP A 709 -20.66 -17.70 21.79
N ASN A 710 -21.50 -18.74 21.91
CA ASN A 710 -22.07 -19.43 20.74
C ASN A 710 -23.51 -19.94 20.92
N ALA A 711 -24.26 -19.31 21.82
CA ALA A 711 -25.67 -19.17 21.56
C ALA A 711 -25.84 -17.90 20.71
N MET A 712 -26.81 -17.88 19.78
CA MET A 712 -27.51 -16.62 19.55
C MET A 712 -28.20 -16.25 20.87
N MET A 713 -27.42 -15.76 21.83
CA MET A 713 -27.86 -15.01 22.99
C MET A 713 -27.27 -13.65 22.72
N ALA A 714 -28.13 -12.65 22.52
CA ALA A 714 -27.69 -11.28 22.66
C ALA A 714 -26.95 -11.19 24.00
N ASP A 715 -25.66 -10.87 23.97
CA ASP A 715 -24.85 -10.66 25.16
C ASP A 715 -25.46 -9.49 25.96
N TYR A 716 -26.14 -9.83 27.06
CA TYR A 716 -26.59 -8.91 28.10
C TYR A 716 -25.84 -9.11 29.43
N THR A 717 -24.64 -9.70 29.44
CA THR A 717 -23.94 -9.93 30.71
C THR A 717 -22.45 -9.63 30.60
N THR A 718 -22.12 -8.34 30.72
CA THR A 718 -20.81 -7.87 31.15
C THR A 718 -20.62 -8.15 32.65
N ASP A 719 -19.44 -8.64 33.03
CA ASP A 719 -19.00 -8.94 34.40
C ASP A 719 -18.77 -7.69 35.29
N ASN A 720 -19.63 -6.68 35.20
CA ASN A 720 -19.63 -5.55 36.13
C ASN A 720 -20.94 -5.54 36.93
N GLY A 721 -20.96 -6.36 37.98
CA GLY A 721 -21.56 -6.04 39.27
C GLY A 721 -23.09 -6.06 39.41
N GLY A 722 -23.65 -7.24 39.71
CA GLY A 722 -24.93 -7.39 40.43
C GLY A 722 -26.17 -6.69 39.83
N PRO A 723 -27.36 -6.86 40.46
CA PRO A 723 -28.47 -5.95 40.20
C PRO A 723 -28.17 -4.63 40.92
N MET A 724 -27.85 -3.57 40.19
CA MET A 724 -27.63 -2.23 40.75
C MET A 724 -28.29 -1.14 39.89
N PRO A 725 -28.69 -0.02 40.51
CA PRO A 725 -29.94 0.69 40.21
C PRO A 725 -29.82 1.66 39.04
N LEU A 726 -30.92 1.80 38.28
CA LEU A 726 -31.25 2.91 37.38
C LEU A 726 -31.09 4.28 38.07
N SER A 727 -29.85 4.74 38.25
CA SER A 727 -29.52 5.97 38.97
C SER A 727 -28.62 6.92 38.16
N TYR A 728 -28.36 6.62 36.88
CA TYR A 728 -27.75 7.58 35.97
C TYR A 728 -28.82 8.54 35.44
N ASN A 729 -28.70 9.82 35.80
CA ASN A 729 -29.43 10.87 35.12
C ASN A 729 -28.93 10.95 33.68
N ILE A 730 -29.78 10.62 32.71
CA ILE A 730 -29.50 10.87 31.29
C ILE A 730 -29.43 12.40 31.11
N THR A 731 -28.28 12.89 30.69
CA THR A 731 -28.04 14.33 30.52
C THR A 731 -27.80 14.66 29.05
N GLY A 732 -28.08 15.90 28.67
CA GLY A 732 -27.76 16.43 27.36
C GLY A 732 -27.79 17.95 27.37
N PRO A 733 -27.05 18.63 26.48
CA PRO A 733 -27.03 20.09 26.42
C PRO A 733 -28.42 20.67 26.07
N TYR A 734 -29.27 19.89 25.40
CA TYR A 734 -30.64 20.26 25.08
C TYR A 734 -31.63 19.43 25.92
N HIS A 735 -31.89 19.87 27.16
CA HIS A 735 -32.78 19.17 28.09
C HIS A 735 -34.13 19.89 28.26
N TYR A 736 -35.22 19.15 28.06
CA TYR A 736 -36.60 19.60 28.16
C TYR A 736 -37.35 18.79 29.22
N VAL A 737 -37.98 19.47 30.17
CA VAL A 737 -38.73 18.87 31.28
C VAL A 737 -40.06 19.61 31.37
N ASP A 738 -41.18 18.88 31.28
CA ASP A 738 -42.56 19.41 31.41
C ASP A 738 -42.82 20.69 30.60
N LYS A 739 -42.25 20.75 29.38
CA LYS A 739 -42.36 21.92 28.50
C LYS A 739 -42.43 21.53 27.03
N ALA A 740 -43.07 22.39 26.26
CA ALA A 740 -43.05 22.31 24.81
C ALA A 740 -41.82 23.03 24.24
N ALA A 741 -41.23 22.48 23.17
CA ALA A 741 -40.14 23.11 22.42
C ALA A 741 -40.30 22.86 20.93
N GLU A 742 -39.92 23.87 20.14
CA GLU A 742 -39.92 23.82 18.69
C GLU A 742 -38.54 24.24 18.17
N LEU A 743 -37.90 23.35 17.43
CA LEU A 743 -36.57 23.53 16.86
C LEU A 743 -36.68 23.33 15.36
N ASP A 744 -36.48 24.41 14.62
CA ASP A 744 -36.51 24.42 13.16
C ASP A 744 -35.19 24.95 12.59
N HIS A 745 -34.63 24.27 11.59
CA HIS A 745 -33.36 24.64 10.93
C HIS A 745 -32.19 24.82 11.91
N LYS A 746 -32.06 23.90 12.88
CA LYS A 746 -30.99 23.94 13.90
C LYS A 746 -30.02 22.77 13.75
N THR A 747 -28.75 23.02 14.05
CA THR A 747 -27.76 21.97 14.27
C THR A 747 -27.55 21.79 15.78
N LEU A 748 -27.77 20.58 16.28
CA LEU A 748 -27.61 20.18 17.67
C LEU A 748 -26.43 19.22 17.76
N THR A 749 -25.44 19.51 18.57
CA THR A 749 -24.24 18.67 18.70
C THR A 749 -23.86 18.39 20.14
N VAL A 750 -23.22 17.25 20.38
CA VAL A 750 -22.51 16.98 21.62
C VAL A 750 -21.32 16.04 21.38
N ASN A 751 -20.17 16.40 21.97
CA ASN A 751 -18.94 15.64 21.87
C ASN A 751 -18.59 14.92 23.19
N ALA A 752 -19.34 15.20 24.26
CA ALA A 752 -19.18 14.52 25.54
C ALA A 752 -19.60 13.04 25.44
N ASN A 753 -18.86 12.20 26.16
CA ASN A 753 -19.16 10.77 26.33
C ASN A 753 -20.37 10.60 27.27
N ASP A 754 -21.07 9.47 27.17
CA ASP A 754 -22.18 9.11 28.08
C ASP A 754 -23.26 10.21 28.24
N THR A 755 -23.53 10.93 27.15
CA THR A 755 -24.39 12.12 27.15
C THR A 755 -25.28 12.07 25.92
N SER A 756 -26.55 12.42 26.02
CA SER A 756 -27.42 12.59 24.86
C SER A 756 -27.27 13.96 24.21
N VAL A 757 -27.60 14.12 22.93
CA VAL A 757 -27.66 15.49 22.35
C VAL A 757 -28.91 16.18 22.90
N LEU A 758 -30.06 15.55 22.75
CA LEU A 758 -31.36 16.04 23.20
C LEU A 758 -32.02 15.05 24.16
N VAL A 759 -32.55 15.58 25.27
CA VAL A 759 -33.29 14.81 26.27
C VAL A 759 -34.63 15.50 26.52
N ALA A 760 -35.74 14.78 26.41
CA ALA A 760 -37.08 15.24 26.77
C ALA A 760 -37.69 14.32 27.82
N THR A 761 -38.12 14.86 28.96
CA THR A 761 -38.64 14.07 30.09
C THR A 761 -39.87 14.71 30.72
N HIS A 762 -40.60 13.94 31.54
CA HIS A 762 -41.69 14.39 32.41
C HIS A 762 -42.77 15.20 31.67
N GLY A 763 -43.34 14.65 30.59
CA GLY A 763 -44.43 15.31 29.85
C GLY A 763 -43.99 16.35 28.81
N ALA A 764 -42.69 16.46 28.52
CA ALA A 764 -42.20 17.39 27.50
C ALA A 764 -42.68 17.02 26.08
N THR A 765 -42.91 18.03 25.25
CA THR A 765 -43.20 17.84 23.81
C THR A 765 -42.16 18.57 22.99
N VAL A 766 -41.46 17.88 22.09
CA VAL A 766 -40.40 18.47 21.28
C VAL A 766 -40.68 18.28 19.79
N ASN A 767 -40.80 19.38 19.07
CA ASN A 767 -40.95 19.40 17.61
C ASN A 767 -39.61 19.75 16.97
N LEU A 768 -39.07 18.83 16.18
CA LEU A 768 -37.81 18.96 15.43
C LEU A 768 -38.14 18.95 13.94
N SER A 769 -37.94 20.07 13.25
CA SER A 769 -38.14 20.17 11.80
C SER A 769 -36.84 20.63 11.13
N ARG A 770 -36.39 19.94 10.08
CA ARG A 770 -35.17 20.32 9.33
C ARG A 770 -33.95 20.53 10.22
N VAL A 771 -33.81 19.70 11.25
CA VAL A 771 -32.68 19.77 12.17
C VAL A 771 -31.57 18.80 11.77
N GLU A 772 -30.35 19.14 12.14
CA GLU A 772 -29.18 18.28 12.04
C GLU A 772 -28.70 17.92 13.46
N VAL A 773 -28.67 16.63 13.79
CA VAL A 773 -28.26 16.14 15.11
C VAL A 773 -26.98 15.33 14.97
N ILE A 774 -25.89 15.78 15.60
CA ILE A 774 -24.56 15.17 15.50
C ILE A 774 -24.07 14.74 16.89
N LYS A 775 -23.78 13.46 17.05
CA LYS A 775 -23.20 12.90 18.29
C LYS A 775 -21.81 12.32 18.02
N GLU A 776 -20.78 12.90 18.63
CA GLU A 776 -19.39 12.43 18.46
C GLU A 776 -18.84 11.64 19.65
N GLY A 777 -19.31 11.91 20.87
CA GLY A 777 -18.79 11.23 22.07
C GLY A 777 -19.20 9.76 22.16
N TYR A 778 -18.38 8.92 22.79
CA TYR A 778 -18.61 7.47 22.91
C TYR A 778 -19.44 7.10 24.14
N CYS A 779 -20.00 5.88 24.17
CA CYS A 779 -20.58 5.29 25.38
C CYS A 779 -19.52 4.47 26.10
N THR A 780 -19.21 4.80 27.35
CA THR A 780 -18.31 4.04 28.23
C THR A 780 -18.86 2.63 28.48
N TRP A 781 -20.18 2.46 28.45
CA TRP A 781 -20.88 1.20 28.66
C TRP A 781 -21.66 0.79 27.42
N LEU A 782 -20.95 0.25 26.42
CA LEU A 782 -21.52 -0.14 25.12
C LEU A 782 -22.71 -1.11 25.24
N ASN A 783 -22.73 -1.96 26.28
CA ASN A 783 -23.84 -2.87 26.59
C ASN A 783 -25.11 -2.18 27.08
N GLN A 784 -25.07 -0.90 27.45
CA GLN A 784 -26.24 -0.13 27.89
C GLN A 784 -26.73 0.86 26.82
N ALA A 785 -25.89 1.21 25.85
CA ALA A 785 -26.18 2.25 24.85
C ALA A 785 -27.47 2.00 24.05
N SER A 786 -27.59 0.83 23.41
CA SER A 786 -28.79 0.48 22.62
C SER A 786 -29.97 0.02 23.47
N PHE A 787 -29.73 -0.49 24.69
CA PHE A 787 -30.74 -1.19 25.49
C PHE A 787 -31.44 -0.29 26.51
N PHE A 788 -30.73 0.68 27.07
CA PHE A 788 -31.24 1.56 28.12
C PHE A 788 -31.16 3.05 27.73
N GLY A 789 -30.73 3.36 26.50
CA GLY A 789 -30.75 4.72 25.96
C GLY A 789 -29.77 5.70 26.60
N VAL A 790 -28.84 5.22 27.44
CA VAL A 790 -27.92 6.05 28.25
C VAL A 790 -27.02 7.00 27.45
N ASN A 791 -26.88 6.78 26.13
CA ASN A 791 -26.07 7.58 25.22
C ASN A 791 -26.77 7.77 23.87
N ALA A 792 -28.07 8.10 23.85
CA ALA A 792 -28.80 8.28 22.58
C ALA A 792 -28.63 9.70 22.00
N ALA A 793 -28.65 9.90 20.68
CA ALA A 793 -28.68 11.26 20.12
C ALA A 793 -29.93 12.03 20.55
N ILE A 794 -31.09 11.41 20.45
CA ILE A 794 -32.38 11.94 20.89
C ILE A 794 -32.98 10.92 21.86
N ASN A 795 -33.21 11.36 23.10
CA ASN A 795 -33.77 10.53 24.15
C ASN A 795 -35.09 11.12 24.68
N ILE A 796 -36.18 10.36 24.56
CA ILE A 796 -37.53 10.76 24.94
C ILE A 796 -38.04 9.83 26.04
N ALA A 797 -38.39 10.39 27.19
CA ALA A 797 -38.69 9.65 28.41
C ALA A 797 -39.97 10.11 29.12
N ASN A 798 -40.55 9.26 29.96
CA ASN A 798 -41.52 9.63 31.01
C ASN A 798 -42.67 10.54 30.51
N SER A 799 -43.61 9.99 29.74
CA SER A 799 -44.76 10.74 29.19
C SER A 799 -44.43 11.82 28.15
N SER A 800 -43.21 11.85 27.62
CA SER A 800 -42.79 12.86 26.64
C SER A 800 -43.03 12.40 25.20
N THR A 801 -43.19 13.37 24.29
CA THR A 801 -43.39 13.13 22.86
C THR A 801 -42.40 13.92 22.02
N ALA A 802 -41.86 13.30 20.97
CA ALA A 802 -41.09 14.00 19.95
C ALA A 802 -41.70 13.82 18.56
N TYR A 803 -41.71 14.90 17.79
CA TYR A 803 -42.01 14.92 16.37
C TYR A 803 -40.73 15.30 15.64
N ILE A 804 -40.25 14.46 14.72
CA ILE A 804 -38.99 14.62 13.99
C ILE A 804 -39.30 14.57 12.51
N GLU A 805 -39.16 15.69 11.82
CA GLU A 805 -39.52 15.82 10.41
C GLU A 805 -38.36 16.38 9.59
N ASN A 806 -38.13 15.82 8.40
CA ASN A 806 -37.17 16.35 7.40
C ASN A 806 -35.75 16.54 7.95
N SER A 807 -35.30 15.66 8.86
CA SER A 807 -34.11 15.90 9.69
C SER A 807 -33.02 14.86 9.48
N ASN A 808 -31.77 15.24 9.73
CA ASN A 808 -30.60 14.36 9.64
C ASN A 808 -30.07 14.04 11.04
N ILE A 809 -29.79 12.76 11.30
CA ILE A 809 -29.21 12.31 12.58
C ILE A 809 -27.96 11.49 12.27
N THR A 810 -26.82 11.89 12.83
CA THR A 810 -25.53 11.22 12.64
C THR A 810 -24.89 10.93 13.99
N VAL A 811 -24.47 9.68 14.18
CA VAL A 811 -23.96 9.21 15.47
C VAL A 811 -22.74 8.31 15.29
N HIS A 812 -21.72 8.57 16.10
CA HIS A 812 -20.48 7.81 16.15
C HIS A 812 -20.39 6.99 17.46
N ASN A 813 -19.81 5.78 17.37
CA ASN A 813 -19.27 5.01 18.50
C ASN A 813 -20.24 4.65 19.64
N GLY A 814 -21.17 3.73 19.38
CA GLY A 814 -21.92 3.02 20.42
C GLY A 814 -23.06 3.82 21.04
N ALA A 815 -23.91 4.40 20.20
CA ALA A 815 -25.03 5.24 20.63
C ALA A 815 -26.30 4.92 19.82
N ALA A 816 -27.45 4.89 20.50
CA ALA A 816 -28.76 4.84 19.83
C ALA A 816 -29.09 6.21 19.24
N ASN A 817 -29.95 6.27 18.22
CA ASN A 817 -30.22 7.56 17.55
C ASN A 817 -31.49 8.20 18.07
N ALA A 818 -32.64 7.58 17.84
CA ALA A 818 -33.90 7.97 18.45
C ALA A 818 -34.33 6.88 19.43
N PHE A 819 -34.33 7.21 20.72
CA PHE A 819 -34.65 6.28 21.80
C PHE A 819 -35.86 6.78 22.60
N ALA A 820 -36.89 5.93 22.72
CA ALA A 820 -38.09 6.19 23.53
C ALA A 820 -38.21 5.18 24.68
N TYR A 821 -38.37 5.65 25.91
CA TYR A 821 -38.64 4.78 27.07
C TYR A 821 -39.63 5.38 28.08
N GLY A 822 -40.39 4.53 28.76
CA GLY A 822 -41.38 4.95 29.76
C GLY A 822 -41.32 4.10 31.02
N ASN A 823 -41.89 4.61 32.11
CA ASN A 823 -42.03 3.84 33.34
C ASN A 823 -43.36 3.05 33.36
N TRP A 824 -43.40 1.93 34.08
CA TRP A 824 -44.53 0.99 34.16
C TRP A 824 -45.85 1.61 34.67
N ASP A 825 -45.81 2.83 35.23
CA ASP A 825 -46.98 3.61 35.68
C ASP A 825 -47.77 4.30 34.53
N ASN A 826 -47.94 3.69 33.35
CA ASN A 826 -48.59 4.31 32.17
C ASN A 826 -47.91 5.61 31.65
N ARG A 827 -46.60 5.76 31.85
CA ARG A 827 -45.86 6.97 31.41
C ARG A 827 -45.17 6.77 30.06
N ASN A 828 -45.97 6.61 29.01
CA ASN A 828 -45.52 6.28 27.66
C ASN A 828 -44.68 7.39 27.00
N ALA A 829 -43.54 7.04 26.41
CA ALA A 829 -42.78 7.94 25.56
C ALA A 829 -43.04 7.62 24.09
N THR A 830 -43.18 8.64 23.25
CA THR A 830 -43.53 8.46 21.84
C THR A 830 -42.66 9.30 20.92
N ILE A 831 -42.17 8.68 19.84
CA ILE A 831 -41.46 9.36 18.76
C ILE A 831 -42.22 9.16 17.46
N TYR A 832 -42.57 10.27 16.83
CA TYR A 832 -43.02 10.33 15.44
C TYR A 832 -41.86 10.85 14.59
N ALA A 833 -41.37 10.06 13.66
CA ALA A 833 -40.28 10.40 12.75
C ALA A 833 -40.75 10.28 11.30
N SER A 834 -40.61 11.32 10.50
CA SER A 834 -40.98 11.34 9.08
C SER A 834 -39.91 12.01 8.24
N ASN A 835 -39.54 11.40 7.11
CA ASN A 835 -38.47 11.90 6.23
C ASN A 835 -37.16 12.16 6.98
N VAL A 836 -36.74 11.19 7.81
CA VAL A 836 -35.49 11.26 8.58
C VAL A 836 -34.40 10.49 7.85
N ARG A 837 -33.23 11.11 7.69
CA ARG A 837 -32.02 10.41 7.21
C ARG A 837 -31.10 10.15 8.38
N HIS A 838 -30.69 8.90 8.49
CA HIS A 838 -29.98 8.43 9.66
C HIS A 838 -28.73 7.64 9.29
N TYR A 839 -27.62 7.96 9.98
CA TYR A 839 -26.35 7.26 9.88
C TYR A 839 -25.77 6.92 11.26
N SER A 840 -25.54 5.63 11.52
CA SER A 840 -24.81 5.12 12.68
C SER A 840 -23.58 4.31 12.26
N GLY A 841 -22.43 4.68 12.81
CA GLY A 841 -21.21 3.87 12.76
C GLY A 841 -20.76 3.40 14.15
N GLY A 842 -20.63 2.09 14.35
CA GLY A 842 -20.08 1.49 15.58
C GLY A 842 -20.88 0.29 16.12
N ASN A 843 -20.27 -0.51 16.99
CA ASN A 843 -20.98 -1.61 17.66
C ASN A 843 -22.06 -1.08 18.60
N ARG A 844 -23.23 -1.75 18.67
CA ARG A 844 -24.39 -1.41 19.51
C ARG A 844 -24.95 0.00 19.25
N CYS A 845 -25.33 0.26 18.00
CA CYS A 845 -25.89 1.53 17.53
C CYS A 845 -27.19 1.29 16.73
N SER A 846 -28.36 1.49 17.36
CA SER A 846 -29.65 1.29 16.68
C SER A 846 -30.24 2.60 16.13
N SER A 847 -30.82 2.57 14.92
CA SER A 847 -31.45 3.76 14.31
C SER A 847 -32.69 4.20 15.08
N PHE A 848 -33.63 3.29 15.29
CA PHE A 848 -34.89 3.58 15.95
C PHE A 848 -35.13 2.54 17.05
N SER A 849 -35.18 2.99 18.30
CA SER A 849 -35.27 2.13 19.48
C SER A 849 -36.43 2.53 20.38
N GLY A 850 -37.29 1.56 20.72
CA GLY A 850 -38.34 1.73 21.72
C GLY A 850 -38.19 0.69 22.82
N ASP A 851 -38.21 1.10 24.08
CA ASP A 851 -38.05 0.21 25.24
C ASP A 851 -39.39 -0.34 25.77
N SER A 852 -39.33 -1.48 26.46
CA SER A 852 -40.47 -2.15 27.07
C SER A 852 -40.80 -1.57 28.45
N PRO A 853 -42.08 -1.47 28.85
CA PRO A 853 -43.30 -1.76 28.09
C PRO A 853 -43.88 -0.54 27.34
N ALA A 854 -43.22 0.63 27.39
CA ALA A 854 -43.88 1.93 27.19
C ALA A 854 -43.16 2.89 26.21
N GLY A 855 -42.27 2.39 25.35
CA GLY A 855 -41.65 3.14 24.25
C GLY A 855 -42.32 2.88 22.91
N TYR A 856 -42.82 3.93 22.26
CA TYR A 856 -43.54 3.86 20.98
C TYR A 856 -42.81 4.63 19.88
N LEU A 857 -42.61 3.99 18.73
CA LEU A 857 -42.01 4.63 17.55
C LEU A 857 -42.91 4.48 16.34
N TYR A 858 -43.12 5.61 15.67
CA TYR A 858 -43.79 5.71 14.38
C TYR A 858 -42.80 6.35 13.42
N VAL A 859 -42.32 5.59 12.43
CA VAL A 859 -41.31 6.03 11.47
C VAL A 859 -41.89 5.93 10.07
N SER A 860 -41.87 7.03 9.31
CA SER A 860 -42.28 7.05 7.90
C SER A 860 -41.24 7.67 6.97
N ASP A 861 -41.22 7.26 5.71
CA ASP A 861 -40.50 7.95 4.61
C ASP A 861 -38.99 8.15 4.87
N SER A 862 -38.37 7.26 5.65
CA SER A 862 -37.04 7.50 6.24
C SER A 862 -35.96 6.61 5.65
N VAL A 863 -34.71 7.06 5.71
CA VAL A 863 -33.52 6.31 5.27
C VAL A 863 -32.61 6.04 6.46
N ALA A 864 -32.27 4.78 6.70
CA ALA A 864 -31.46 4.38 7.86
C ALA A 864 -30.23 3.56 7.48
N HIS A 865 -29.07 3.91 8.02
CA HIS A 865 -27.85 3.12 7.91
C HIS A 865 -27.29 2.83 9.30
N THR A 866 -27.05 1.55 9.57
CA THR A 866 -26.38 1.07 10.79
C THR A 866 -25.21 0.19 10.42
N ALA A 867 -24.13 0.24 11.21
CA ALA A 867 -22.98 -0.62 11.01
C ALA A 867 -22.36 -1.05 12.34
N GLY A 868 -22.20 -2.36 12.58
CA GLY A 868 -21.53 -2.90 13.78
C GLY A 868 -22.35 -3.94 14.55
N ILE A 869 -21.67 -4.75 15.36
CA ILE A 869 -22.28 -5.87 16.12
C ILE A 869 -23.19 -5.31 17.22
N GLY A 870 -24.40 -5.87 17.36
CA GLY A 870 -25.39 -5.44 18.36
C GLY A 870 -26.20 -4.20 17.99
N SER A 871 -26.07 -3.72 16.75
CA SER A 871 -26.85 -2.64 16.15
C SER A 871 -28.13 -3.18 15.49
N ALA A 872 -29.13 -2.32 15.23
CA ALA A 872 -30.27 -2.67 14.39
C ALA A 872 -30.91 -1.42 13.75
N ILE A 873 -31.57 -1.54 12.60
CA ILE A 873 -32.37 -0.43 12.07
C ILE A 873 -33.57 -0.20 13.00
N PHE A 874 -34.30 -1.26 13.32
CA PHE A 874 -35.38 -1.24 14.30
C PHE A 874 -35.01 -2.09 15.51
N TYR A 875 -35.09 -1.50 16.69
CA TYR A 875 -34.82 -2.15 17.96
C TYR A 875 -36.07 -2.12 18.83
N ALA A 876 -36.88 -3.17 18.72
CA ALA A 876 -38.22 -3.31 19.31
C ALA A 876 -38.19 -4.02 20.66
N LEU A 877 -38.03 -3.26 21.73
CA LEU A 877 -38.42 -3.66 23.09
C LEU A 877 -39.81 -3.10 23.48
N GLY A 878 -40.31 -2.09 22.76
CA GLY A 878 -41.68 -1.59 22.81
C GLY A 878 -42.40 -1.75 21.46
N GLU A 879 -43.33 -0.86 21.13
CA GLU A 879 -44.05 -0.92 19.85
C GLU A 879 -43.38 -0.07 18.76
N ILE A 880 -43.16 -0.67 17.59
CA ILE A 880 -42.58 0.01 16.42
C ILE A 880 -43.51 -0.12 15.22
N TYR A 881 -43.75 1.01 14.56
CA TYR A 881 -44.50 1.12 13.31
C TYR A 881 -43.60 1.80 12.27
N GLY A 882 -43.17 1.06 11.24
CA GLY A 882 -42.34 1.57 10.15
C GLY A 882 -43.09 1.53 8.83
N THR A 883 -43.18 2.65 8.09
CA THR A 883 -43.82 2.71 6.78
C THR A 883 -42.91 3.40 5.76
N ASP A 884 -42.71 2.85 4.57
CA ASP A 884 -41.88 3.47 3.51
C ASP A 884 -40.44 3.80 3.98
N VAL A 885 -39.80 2.86 4.69
CA VAL A 885 -38.43 3.01 5.22
C VAL A 885 -37.43 2.20 4.38
N VAL A 886 -36.33 2.83 3.97
CA VAL A 886 -35.22 2.17 3.26
C VAL A 886 -34.00 2.11 4.16
N GLY A 887 -33.30 0.98 4.23
CA GLY A 887 -32.11 0.97 5.06
C GLY A 887 -31.12 -0.16 4.87
N LEU A 888 -29.90 0.07 5.35
CA LEU A 888 -28.77 -0.85 5.26
C LEU A 888 -28.23 -1.13 6.67
N ALA A 889 -28.20 -2.41 7.06
CA ALA A 889 -27.66 -2.87 8.33
C ALA A 889 -26.35 -3.65 8.08
N LYS A 890 -25.21 -2.96 8.09
CA LYS A 890 -23.89 -3.54 7.78
C LYS A 890 -23.33 -4.28 9.01
N LYS A 891 -23.24 -5.61 8.95
CA LYS A 891 -22.84 -6.47 10.10
C LYS A 891 -23.79 -6.31 11.30
N ALA A 892 -25.09 -6.17 11.04
CA ALA A 892 -26.15 -5.98 12.04
C ALA A 892 -27.48 -6.55 11.50
N PRO A 893 -28.42 -6.99 12.36
CA PRO A 893 -29.78 -7.31 11.92
C PRO A 893 -30.57 -6.06 11.51
N MET A 894 -31.62 -6.24 10.70
CA MET A 894 -32.51 -5.12 10.33
C MET A 894 -33.50 -4.82 11.45
N LEU A 895 -34.08 -5.86 12.06
CA LEU A 895 -34.98 -5.79 13.20
C LEU A 895 -34.47 -6.66 14.33
N PHE A 896 -34.40 -6.11 15.54
CA PHE A 896 -34.14 -6.81 16.78
C PHE A 896 -35.38 -6.71 17.68
N SER A 897 -35.90 -7.83 18.16
CA SER A 897 -37.06 -7.89 19.06
C SER A 897 -36.78 -8.78 20.26
N ASP A 898 -37.09 -8.36 21.48
CA ASP A 898 -36.99 -9.18 22.71
C ASP A 898 -38.29 -9.13 23.54
N GLY A 899 -38.90 -10.30 23.74
CA GLY A 899 -40.19 -10.47 24.41
C GLY A 899 -41.42 -10.36 23.49
N ALA A 900 -42.61 -10.29 24.08
CA ALA A 900 -43.87 -10.12 23.36
C ALA A 900 -44.03 -8.66 22.89
N GLN A 901 -43.38 -8.31 21.79
CA GLN A 901 -43.38 -6.96 21.22
C GLN A 901 -44.11 -6.88 19.88
N LYS A 902 -44.49 -5.67 19.49
CA LYS A 902 -45.22 -5.40 18.25
C LYS A 902 -44.37 -4.56 17.32
N ALA A 903 -43.94 -5.14 16.20
CA ALA A 903 -43.31 -4.43 15.10
C ALA A 903 -44.18 -4.56 13.84
N VAL A 904 -44.68 -3.45 13.32
CA VAL A 904 -45.50 -3.39 12.09
C VAL A 904 -44.70 -2.64 11.04
N LEU A 905 -44.27 -3.33 9.99
CA LEU A 905 -43.48 -2.76 8.90
C LEU A 905 -44.27 -2.84 7.58
N LYS A 906 -44.45 -1.71 6.89
CA LYS A 906 -45.19 -1.61 5.62
C LYS A 906 -44.31 -0.92 4.57
N ASN A 907 -44.20 -1.49 3.37
CA ASN A 907 -43.39 -0.93 2.28
C ASN A 907 -41.93 -0.61 2.68
N VAL A 908 -41.30 -1.49 3.46
CA VAL A 908 -39.94 -1.27 3.94
C VAL A 908 -38.96 -2.07 3.07
N ASP A 909 -37.88 -1.43 2.61
CA ASP A 909 -36.79 -2.05 1.84
C ASP A 909 -35.49 -2.02 2.67
N LEU A 910 -35.21 -3.11 3.38
CA LEU A 910 -34.03 -3.22 4.26
C LEU A 910 -33.07 -4.27 3.73
N THR A 911 -31.79 -3.93 3.70
CA THR A 911 -30.69 -4.85 3.37
C THR A 911 -29.87 -5.14 4.62
N ALA A 912 -29.80 -6.40 5.05
CA ALA A 912 -28.88 -6.85 6.08
C ALA A 912 -27.54 -7.34 5.50
N GLY A 913 -26.45 -7.10 6.22
CA GLY A 913 -25.17 -7.76 6.01
C GLY A 913 -25.15 -9.18 6.61
N LEU A 914 -23.96 -9.67 6.96
CA LEU A 914 -23.70 -11.04 7.41
C LEU A 914 -24.50 -11.57 8.63
N LEU A 915 -25.35 -10.77 9.31
CA LEU A 915 -25.99 -11.10 10.60
C LEU A 915 -27.53 -11.19 10.57
N ALA A 916 -28.10 -11.73 9.49
CA ALA A 916 -29.54 -12.04 9.31
C ALA A 916 -30.50 -10.82 9.17
N GLY A 917 -31.68 -11.05 8.59
CA GLY A 917 -32.69 -10.00 8.33
C GLY A 917 -33.46 -9.58 9.59
N THR A 918 -33.90 -10.52 10.42
CA THR A 918 -34.65 -10.24 11.66
C THR A 918 -34.21 -11.19 12.76
N VAL A 919 -34.04 -10.66 13.97
CA VAL A 919 -33.67 -11.41 15.18
C VAL A 919 -34.79 -11.25 16.21
N MET A 920 -35.37 -12.36 16.65
CA MET A 920 -36.44 -12.39 17.66
C MET A 920 -36.00 -13.25 18.85
N PHE A 921 -36.07 -12.70 20.07
CA PHE A 921 -35.87 -13.41 21.32
C PHE A 921 -37.23 -13.65 22.00
N SER A 922 -37.53 -14.93 22.27
CA SER A 922 -38.64 -15.35 23.11
C SER A 922 -38.10 -15.66 24.51
N SER A 923 -37.88 -14.65 25.35
CA SER A 923 -37.61 -14.87 26.77
C SER A 923 -38.92 -14.82 27.55
N SER A 924 -39.43 -16.00 27.97
CA SER A 924 -40.55 -16.10 28.94
C SER A 924 -40.09 -15.91 30.40
N GLN A 925 -38.89 -15.39 30.63
CA GLN A 925 -38.37 -15.06 31.96
C GLN A 925 -37.49 -13.80 31.92
N ARG A 926 -38.11 -12.62 32.02
CA ARG A 926 -37.52 -11.54 32.83
C ARG A 926 -37.93 -11.85 34.27
N LEU A 927 -37.05 -12.48 35.04
CA LEU A 927 -37.26 -12.65 36.47
C LEU A 927 -37.22 -11.27 37.12
N GLY A 928 -38.38 -10.85 37.66
CA GLY A 928 -38.57 -9.94 38.81
C GLY A 928 -37.79 -8.64 38.81
#